data_AF-E3C7R4-F1
#
_entry.id   AF-E3C7R4-F1
#
_cell.length_a   1.000
_cell.length_b   1.000
_cell.length_c   1.000
_cell.angle_alpha   90.00
_cell.angle_beta   90.00
_cell.angle_gamma   90.00
#
_symmetry.space_group_name_H-M   'P 1'
#
loop_
_entity.id
_entity.type
_entity.pdbx_description
1 polymer ?
#
loop_
_entity_poly.entity_id
_entity_poly.type
_entity_poly.pdbx_seq_one_letter_code
_entity_poly.pdbx_strand_id
1 'polypeptide(L)'
;MSNKSRHRRLLFMMGLVLFSLLGSIWISSNNGMTVYADSNTNITQNGTGSGTVINQQEEPQISTVNSNTTDNTSSSDDQTSQKQVTNTEAQPRAPTDNNQPVQEDRNYISNSSPSAYNKGTNVDITITNQRSSTKEISGGGTTEFSFDFSVPNSAKSGDTTTISLPDQLDFQRSQKFNIYAPDGKTVVATAVIDKPSKSLVLTYTDYVDSHDSISGHIDMQVTAATSEINKEETIPAEIKINGHTVTIDSSGIKHRPSKGDTATDFWKYGYVDYDNDKNEIVYHVNINASMQSVSNVVISDSLVSDGFSYVPGSFSISKGNWERNSENYWRLNNQQDVTNQHNIDINSSNSAYTVKLGNISEGYEIVYRVKSNHPLLNGELVQNNVSYKSNKKVINSAINRVLYQEANGKANGYNYSLTINKEDESGAPLANAAFSVIRKSTNGVVGTITTGPDGKGTIYGLLKDDYIIRETSAPSGYTLAKDVIVSADGFDSKGATATITDKKAVTTVSGTKTWKDNDDQDGKRPDSIKVNLLANGKVVQSKAVTASDNWKYSFTNLPEFENGKKISYTVTEDQVKDYSTTVNGYNLTNSYTPAKTSVSVTKAWNDNNNQDGSRPNEVKVQLYANGEKSGNEVTLNAANKWTHTWTELAEKSNKKTVQYSVKEVGTVKGYTSSVNGKNGNFTVTNTHTPSTTTVSGTKTWKDNDDQDGKRPDSIKVNLLANGKVVQSKTVTASDNWKYSFDNLAAYANGKKITYTVTEDAVAGYTSTVDGYNVTNNHTPATVKVSGTKTWNDNNNQDGIRPSSITVNLLANGQQVASKKVSASDNWQYSFDNLAAYANGKKITYTVTEDAVAGYTSTVDGYNITNTHNPTTPKKPQVPNNPTTPKKPQVPNNGNKVVPKDFTQGKTYDKTSRLPQTGDRSSIGMMFVGIVMLLLSLGLVVINRFTI
;
A
#
# COMPACT_ATOMS: atom_id res chain seq x y z
N MET A 1 24.29 1.92 -54.57
CA MET A 1 24.62 2.74 -53.38
C MET A 1 23.38 2.71 -52.50
N SER A 2 23.28 1.82 -51.51
CA SER A 2 23.82 1.90 -50.13
C SER A 2 23.26 3.10 -49.35
N ASN A 3 22.79 2.97 -48.10
CA ASN A 3 23.38 2.13 -47.06
C ASN A 3 22.42 1.35 -46.13
N LYS A 4 22.96 0.34 -45.44
CA LYS A 4 22.25 -0.66 -44.61
C LYS A 4 23.11 -0.97 -43.37
N SER A 5 22.49 -1.47 -42.28
CA SER A 5 23.15 -2.20 -41.16
C SER A 5 24.07 -1.37 -40.23
N ARG A 6 23.86 -1.23 -38.90
CA ARG A 6 23.76 -2.19 -37.77
C ARG A 6 25.11 -2.80 -37.29
N HIS A 7 25.24 -2.88 -35.94
CA HIS A 7 26.12 -3.75 -35.11
C HIS A 7 27.59 -3.27 -34.90
N ARG A 8 28.32 -3.55 -33.79
CA ARG A 8 28.06 -4.28 -32.52
C ARG A 8 29.09 -3.90 -31.40
N ARG A 9 28.83 -4.36 -30.16
CA ARG A 9 29.68 -4.49 -28.93
C ARG A 9 31.19 -4.77 -29.18
N LEU A 10 32.16 -4.44 -28.30
CA LEU A 10 32.46 -5.13 -27.01
C LEU A 10 33.64 -4.46 -26.20
N LEU A 11 33.88 -4.93 -24.95
CA LEU A 11 34.94 -4.61 -23.94
C LEU A 11 36.41 -4.61 -24.49
N PHE A 12 37.43 -3.94 -23.90
CA PHE A 12 38.14 -4.32 -22.64
C PHE A 12 39.22 -3.28 -22.16
N MET A 13 39.48 -3.29 -20.84
CA MET A 13 40.66 -2.85 -20.02
C MET A 13 41.68 -1.74 -20.39
N MET A 14 41.94 -0.92 -19.34
CA MET A 14 43.24 -0.45 -18.78
C MET A 14 44.34 0.12 -19.70
N GLY A 15 44.61 1.42 -19.50
CA GLY A 15 45.91 2.05 -19.73
C GLY A 15 46.14 3.13 -18.66
N LEU A 16 47.12 2.92 -17.78
CA LEU A 16 47.50 3.81 -16.69
C LEU A 16 48.89 4.37 -17.02
N VAL A 17 49.09 5.70 -17.01
CA VAL A 17 50.33 6.41 -16.62
C VAL A 17 50.28 7.91 -17.01
N LEU A 18 50.63 8.75 -16.03
CA LEU A 18 51.06 10.16 -16.01
C LEU A 18 51.19 10.94 -17.33
N PHE A 19 50.76 12.23 -17.31
CA PHE A 19 51.71 13.36 -17.15
C PHE A 19 51.02 14.65 -16.64
N SER A 20 51.82 15.69 -16.41
CA SER A 20 51.62 16.71 -15.38
C SER A 20 51.33 18.14 -15.86
N LEU A 21 50.64 18.90 -15.00
CA LEU A 21 50.77 20.36 -14.73
C LEU A 21 50.60 21.42 -15.85
N LEU A 22 49.86 22.47 -15.45
CA LEU A 22 49.97 23.89 -15.83
C LEU A 22 49.65 24.33 -17.28
N GLY A 23 48.69 25.26 -17.38
CA GLY A 23 48.39 26.04 -18.59
C GLY A 23 47.61 27.30 -18.21
N SER A 24 48.30 28.45 -18.19
CA SER A 24 47.75 29.73 -17.76
C SER A 24 46.97 30.47 -18.86
N ILE A 25 46.11 31.39 -18.40
CA ILE A 25 45.36 32.44 -19.12
C ILE A 25 46.15 33.12 -20.27
N TRP A 26 45.48 33.37 -21.41
CA TRP A 26 45.54 34.60 -22.26
C TRP A 26 44.33 34.59 -23.23
N ILE A 27 43.37 35.54 -23.15
CA ILE A 27 43.26 36.84 -23.87
C ILE A 27 43.06 36.76 -25.41
N SER A 28 41.84 37.12 -25.85
CA SER A 28 41.49 38.01 -26.99
C SER A 28 40.01 38.45 -26.76
N SER A 29 39.56 39.72 -26.83
CA SER A 29 39.64 40.79 -27.85
C SER A 29 38.83 40.47 -29.12
N ASN A 30 37.96 41.32 -29.69
CA ASN A 30 37.46 42.65 -29.32
C ASN A 30 36.20 42.99 -30.18
N ASN A 31 35.59 44.17 -29.99
CA ASN A 31 34.55 44.81 -30.84
C ASN A 31 33.13 44.18 -30.77
N GLY A 32 32.00 44.91 -30.70
CA GLY A 32 31.77 46.35 -30.58
C GLY A 32 31.04 46.98 -31.77
N MET A 33 29.74 47.28 -31.63
CA MET A 33 29.09 48.46 -32.25
C MET A 33 27.70 48.77 -31.67
N THR A 34 27.39 50.06 -31.59
CA THR A 34 26.06 50.69 -31.47
C THR A 34 25.31 50.60 -32.84
N VAL A 35 24.07 51.05 -33.11
CA VAL A 35 23.08 52.02 -32.58
C VAL A 35 21.69 51.45 -33.01
N TYR A 36 20.53 51.71 -32.38
CA TYR A 36 19.61 52.83 -32.70
C TYR A 36 18.36 52.78 -31.80
N ALA A 37 17.82 53.95 -31.49
CA ALA A 37 16.44 54.11 -31.05
C ALA A 37 15.54 54.46 -32.24
N ASP A 38 14.26 54.12 -32.18
CA ASP A 38 13.22 54.94 -32.81
C ASP A 38 11.91 54.86 -32.01
N SER A 39 10.90 55.59 -32.46
CA SER A 39 10.06 56.40 -31.60
C SER A 39 8.56 56.37 -31.94
N ASN A 40 7.77 56.92 -31.00
CA ASN A 40 6.40 57.43 -31.18
C ASN A 40 5.24 56.43 -31.43
N THR A 41 4.29 56.47 -30.50
CA THR A 41 2.95 56.99 -30.83
C THR A 41 2.30 57.61 -29.59
N ASN A 42 1.69 58.79 -29.75
CA ASN A 42 0.99 59.57 -28.72
C ASN A 42 -0.55 59.50 -28.94
N ILE A 43 -1.31 60.26 -28.13
CA ILE A 43 -2.71 60.73 -28.37
C ILE A 43 -3.79 59.67 -28.00
N THR A 44 -4.79 59.91 -27.14
CA THR A 44 -5.28 61.15 -26.46
C THR A 44 -5.87 60.92 -25.05
N GLN A 45 -6.13 62.02 -24.36
CA GLN A 45 -6.65 62.16 -22.99
C GLN A 45 -8.09 62.77 -22.98
N ASN A 46 -8.76 62.70 -21.82
CA ASN A 46 -9.76 63.65 -21.25
C ASN A 46 -11.29 63.38 -21.31
N GLY A 47 -11.95 63.78 -20.20
CA GLY A 47 -13.41 63.85 -19.98
C GLY A 47 -13.85 63.38 -18.57
N THR A 48 -13.44 63.99 -17.44
CA THR A 48 -14.01 65.19 -16.74
C THR A 48 -15.47 65.11 -16.25
N GLY A 49 -15.72 65.35 -14.95
CA GLY A 49 -17.03 65.58 -14.32
C GLY A 49 -17.19 64.84 -12.98
N SER A 50 -16.78 65.38 -11.83
CA SER A 50 -17.43 66.43 -10.99
C SER A 50 -18.57 65.90 -10.10
N GLY A 51 -18.42 66.02 -8.76
CA GLY A 51 -19.40 65.53 -7.76
C GLY A 51 -18.97 65.86 -6.31
N THR A 52 -19.58 66.90 -5.74
CA THR A 52 -19.16 67.71 -4.57
C THR A 52 -19.12 67.03 -3.19
N VAL A 53 -18.18 67.53 -2.38
CA VAL A 53 -17.90 67.40 -0.92
C VAL A 53 -19.09 67.68 0.04
N ILE A 54 -19.17 66.89 1.14
CA ILE A 54 -19.41 67.33 2.54
C ILE A 54 -18.64 66.30 3.43
N ASN A 55 -17.57 66.60 4.20
CA ASN A 55 -17.49 67.23 5.55
C ASN A 55 -18.52 66.69 6.58
N GLN A 56 -18.24 66.50 7.87
CA GLN A 56 -17.06 66.75 8.74
C GLN A 56 -17.26 65.98 10.08
N GLN A 57 -16.19 65.77 10.88
CA GLN A 57 -16.15 65.64 12.38
C GLN A 57 -17.17 64.72 13.12
N GLU A 58 -16.87 64.08 14.25
CA GLU A 58 -16.05 64.49 15.39
C GLU A 58 -15.64 63.27 16.27
N GLU A 59 -14.49 63.39 16.95
CA GLU A 59 -14.06 62.61 18.13
C GLU A 59 -14.64 63.32 19.41
N PRO A 60 -14.38 62.97 20.70
CA PRO A 60 -13.62 61.85 21.31
C PRO A 60 -14.22 61.30 22.65
N GLN A 61 -13.35 60.69 23.48
CA GLN A 61 -13.43 60.40 24.93
C GLN A 61 -14.18 59.11 25.34
N ILE A 62 -13.57 58.11 26.03
CA ILE A 62 -12.67 58.07 27.20
C ILE A 62 -13.38 58.37 28.54
N SER A 63 -13.45 57.35 29.40
CA SER A 63 -13.15 57.41 30.85
C SER A 63 -13.10 55.96 31.40
N THR A 64 -11.94 55.39 31.75
CA THR A 64 -11.18 55.53 33.05
C THR A 64 -11.85 54.72 34.19
N VAL A 65 -11.15 54.08 35.15
CA VAL A 65 -9.72 54.18 35.55
C VAL A 65 -9.27 53.00 36.44
N ASN A 66 -7.96 52.71 36.42
CA ASN A 66 -7.08 52.16 37.48
C ASN A 66 -7.43 50.91 38.33
N SER A 67 -6.47 50.32 39.06
CA SER A 67 -5.09 49.86 38.79
C SER A 67 -4.47 49.35 40.10
N ASN A 68 -3.45 48.48 40.00
CA ASN A 68 -2.50 48.11 41.08
C ASN A 68 -3.09 47.26 42.24
N THR A 69 -2.38 46.37 42.96
CA THR A 69 -0.92 46.13 43.04
C THR A 69 -0.57 44.73 43.61
N THR A 70 0.58 44.16 43.22
CA THR A 70 1.52 43.25 43.96
C THR A 70 1.10 41.90 44.59
N ASP A 71 1.84 40.85 44.21
CA ASP A 71 2.67 39.91 45.00
C ASP A 71 2.14 39.37 46.36
N ASN A 72 2.24 38.07 46.72
CA ASN A 72 3.49 37.29 46.76
C ASN A 72 3.30 35.77 47.06
N THR A 73 4.14 34.92 46.44
CA THR A 73 4.78 33.65 46.90
C THR A 73 4.11 32.58 47.81
N SER A 74 4.27 31.30 47.38
CA SER A 74 4.64 30.07 48.17
C SER A 74 3.65 29.48 49.21
N SER A 75 3.65 28.19 49.61
CA SER A 75 4.21 26.88 49.16
C SER A 75 3.64 25.75 50.07
N SER A 76 3.95 24.46 49.81
CA SER A 76 3.85 23.28 50.71
C SER A 76 2.44 22.75 51.12
N ASP A 77 2.19 21.46 51.39
CA ASP A 77 2.92 20.20 51.06
C ASP A 77 2.00 18.95 51.24
N ASP A 78 2.50 17.79 50.77
CA ASP A 78 2.28 16.39 51.21
C ASP A 78 0.93 15.62 51.09
N GLN A 79 0.92 14.70 50.11
CA GLN A 79 0.88 13.22 50.26
C GLN A 79 -0.22 12.42 51.04
N THR A 80 -0.90 11.58 50.24
CA THR A 80 -1.04 10.10 50.37
C THR A 80 -2.14 9.41 51.20
N SER A 81 -2.88 8.54 50.47
CA SER A 81 -3.08 7.09 50.72
C SER A 81 -4.19 6.52 51.64
N GLN A 82 -5.11 5.82 50.96
CA GLN A 82 -5.43 4.37 51.09
C GLN A 82 -6.64 3.82 51.88
N LYS A 83 -7.30 2.85 51.19
CA LYS A 83 -8.05 1.64 51.64
C LYS A 83 -9.45 1.75 52.27
N GLN A 84 -10.29 0.70 52.33
CA GLN A 84 -10.68 -0.40 51.38
C GLN A 84 -11.77 -1.30 52.06
N VAL A 85 -12.62 -1.98 51.25
CA VAL A 85 -13.48 -3.18 51.52
C VAL A 85 -14.45 -3.25 52.73
N THR A 86 -15.68 -3.74 52.49
CA THR A 86 -16.10 -5.16 52.74
C THR A 86 -17.54 -5.47 52.29
N ASN A 87 -17.83 -6.76 52.01
CA ASN A 87 -19.13 -7.36 51.63
C ASN A 87 -19.80 -8.07 52.83
N THR A 88 -21.12 -8.37 52.75
CA THR A 88 -21.74 -9.64 53.23
C THR A 88 -23.06 -9.97 52.48
N GLU A 89 -23.38 -11.26 52.30
CA GLU A 89 -24.61 -11.81 51.69
C GLU A 89 -25.74 -12.15 52.71
N ALA A 90 -26.99 -12.38 52.25
CA ALA A 90 -27.90 -13.43 52.79
C ALA A 90 -29.21 -13.65 51.98
N GLN A 91 -29.68 -14.92 51.97
CA GLN A 91 -30.98 -15.52 51.55
C GLN A 91 -31.17 -16.80 52.44
N PRO A 92 -32.27 -17.61 52.43
CA PRO A 92 -33.54 -17.60 51.67
C PRO A 92 -34.83 -17.92 52.50
N ARG A 93 -36.04 -17.97 51.87
CA ARG A 93 -37.14 -18.97 52.12
C ARG A 93 -38.40 -18.80 51.23
N ALA A 94 -39.15 -19.90 51.04
CA ALA A 94 -40.47 -20.05 50.39
C ALA A 94 -41.28 -21.14 51.18
N PRO A 95 -42.47 -21.69 50.79
CA PRO A 95 -43.38 -21.42 49.64
C PRO A 95 -44.92 -21.42 49.98
N THR A 96 -45.81 -21.34 48.97
CA THR A 96 -47.13 -22.03 48.90
C THR A 96 -47.70 -22.03 47.46
N ASP A 97 -48.67 -22.91 47.17
CA ASP A 97 -49.01 -23.44 45.82
C ASP A 97 -50.51 -23.27 45.46
N ASN A 98 -50.87 -23.30 44.16
CA ASN A 98 -52.11 -23.88 43.59
C ASN A 98 -52.25 -23.70 42.04
N ASN A 99 -51.88 -24.74 41.28
CA ASN A 99 -52.51 -25.29 40.04
C ASN A 99 -52.97 -24.41 38.84
N GLN A 100 -52.14 -24.37 37.78
CA GLN A 100 -52.32 -24.95 36.40
C GLN A 100 -53.66 -24.82 35.60
N PRO A 101 -53.67 -24.93 34.24
CA PRO A 101 -52.67 -24.51 33.22
C PRO A 101 -53.26 -23.97 31.88
N VAL A 102 -52.53 -23.18 31.07
CA VAL A 102 -52.59 -23.14 29.57
C VAL A 102 -51.29 -22.54 28.98
N GLN A 103 -50.77 -23.19 27.92
CA GLN A 103 -49.78 -22.80 26.88
C GLN A 103 -48.74 -21.68 27.13
N GLU A 104 -47.46 -22.05 27.02
CA GLU A 104 -46.35 -21.14 26.74
C GLU A 104 -46.32 -20.74 25.25
N ASP A 105 -46.22 -19.44 24.98
CA ASP A 105 -45.67 -18.93 23.72
C ASP A 105 -44.41 -18.11 24.04
N ARG A 106 -43.29 -18.42 23.37
CA ARG A 106 -41.95 -17.97 23.80
C ARG A 106 -41.56 -16.64 23.16
N ASN A 107 -41.74 -15.55 23.91
CA ASN A 107 -41.03 -14.30 23.70
C ASN A 107 -39.61 -14.37 24.29
N TYR A 108 -38.57 -14.08 23.49
CA TYR A 108 -37.30 -13.58 24.02
C TYR A 108 -36.59 -12.68 23.00
N ILE A 109 -36.68 -11.37 23.22
CA ILE A 109 -35.85 -10.32 22.61
C ILE A 109 -35.31 -9.45 23.73
N SER A 110 -34.12 -8.86 23.50
CA SER A 110 -33.38 -7.93 24.37
C SER A 110 -32.56 -8.62 25.49
N ASN A 111 -31.33 -8.20 25.82
CA ASN A 111 -30.60 -6.97 25.46
C ASN A 111 -29.09 -7.22 25.21
N SER A 112 -28.53 -6.46 24.26
CA SER A 112 -27.24 -5.80 24.44
C SER A 112 -27.35 -4.38 23.90
N SER A 113 -27.20 -3.38 24.78
CA SER A 113 -27.43 -1.98 24.42
C SER A 113 -26.27 -1.38 23.61
N PRO A 114 -26.53 -0.71 22.47
CA PRO A 114 -25.58 0.25 21.91
C PRO A 114 -25.51 1.47 22.83
N SER A 115 -24.30 1.96 23.10
CA SER A 115 -24.10 3.28 23.70
C SER A 115 -24.70 4.37 22.81
N ALA A 116 -25.38 5.34 23.42
CA ALA A 116 -26.19 6.39 22.79
C ALA A 116 -25.74 6.85 21.39
N TYR A 117 -26.35 6.29 20.34
CA TYR A 117 -26.32 6.86 19.00
C TYR A 117 -27.38 7.95 18.87
N ASN A 118 -27.05 9.04 18.18
CA ASN A 118 -28.03 10.04 17.80
C ASN A 118 -29.14 9.38 16.97
N LYS A 119 -30.38 9.79 17.22
CA LYS A 119 -31.54 9.36 16.46
C LYS A 119 -31.49 10.06 15.10
N GLY A 120 -30.90 9.40 14.11
CA GLY A 120 -30.68 9.97 12.78
C GLY A 120 -31.97 10.41 12.09
N THR A 121 -31.81 11.31 11.13
CA THR A 121 -32.90 11.88 10.33
C THR A 121 -32.98 11.20 8.97
N ASN A 122 -34.12 11.36 8.28
CA ASN A 122 -34.25 10.86 6.91
C ASN A 122 -33.55 11.80 5.93
N VAL A 123 -32.75 11.23 5.03
CA VAL A 123 -31.98 11.92 4.00
C VAL A 123 -32.45 11.46 2.62
N ASP A 124 -32.74 12.42 1.74
CA ASP A 124 -33.11 12.16 0.35
C ASP A 124 -31.86 11.97 -0.52
N ILE A 125 -31.64 10.74 -0.98
CA ILE A 125 -30.64 10.47 -2.02
C ILE A 125 -31.17 10.92 -3.39
N THR A 126 -30.27 11.44 -4.22
CA THR A 126 -30.54 11.56 -5.66
C THR A 126 -30.22 10.22 -6.33
N ILE A 127 -31.03 9.75 -7.26
CA ILE A 127 -30.75 8.52 -8.04
C ILE A 127 -30.66 8.77 -9.54
N THR A 128 -29.77 8.01 -10.18
CA THR A 128 -29.43 8.08 -11.61
C THR A 128 -29.16 6.68 -12.16
N ASN A 129 -29.04 6.55 -13.49
CA ASN A 129 -28.74 5.29 -14.19
C ASN A 129 -29.66 4.11 -13.82
N GLN A 130 -30.90 4.44 -13.40
CA GLN A 130 -31.91 3.48 -12.99
C GLN A 130 -32.39 2.60 -14.15
N ARG A 131 -32.63 1.32 -13.85
CA ARG A 131 -33.17 0.33 -14.80
C ARG A 131 -33.83 -0.84 -14.08
N SER A 132 -34.73 -1.53 -14.79
CA SER A 132 -35.12 -2.91 -14.47
C SER A 132 -34.36 -3.92 -15.35
N SER A 133 -34.01 -5.10 -14.81
CA SER A 133 -33.31 -6.14 -15.59
C SER A 133 -34.24 -6.92 -16.54
N THR A 134 -35.50 -7.13 -16.13
CA THR A 134 -36.55 -7.74 -16.96
C THR A 134 -37.79 -6.85 -16.99
N LYS A 135 -38.42 -6.77 -18.18
CA LYS A 135 -39.68 -6.03 -18.42
C LYS A 135 -40.93 -6.86 -18.11
N GLU A 136 -40.78 -8.10 -17.65
CA GLU A 136 -41.89 -9.01 -17.38
C GLU A 136 -41.61 -9.86 -16.14
N ILE A 137 -42.60 -9.95 -15.24
CA ILE A 137 -42.64 -10.89 -14.11
C ILE A 137 -43.76 -11.89 -14.37
N SER A 138 -43.36 -13.11 -14.72
CA SER A 138 -44.27 -14.25 -14.92
C SER A 138 -44.29 -15.16 -13.68
N GLY A 139 -45.48 -15.45 -13.15
CA GLY A 139 -45.67 -16.26 -11.94
C GLY A 139 -44.92 -15.69 -10.74
N GLY A 140 -44.19 -16.55 -10.01
CA GLY A 140 -43.31 -16.16 -8.90
C GLY A 140 -41.91 -15.66 -9.32
N GLY A 141 -41.77 -15.15 -10.55
CA GLY A 141 -40.51 -14.60 -11.05
C GLY A 141 -40.07 -13.30 -10.36
N THR A 142 -38.87 -12.83 -10.70
CA THR A 142 -38.30 -11.57 -10.20
C THR A 142 -37.79 -10.69 -11.35
N THR A 143 -37.72 -9.39 -11.08
CA THR A 143 -36.89 -8.43 -11.81
C THR A 143 -35.90 -7.80 -10.83
N GLU A 144 -34.78 -7.30 -11.31
CA GLU A 144 -33.82 -6.55 -10.50
C GLU A 144 -34.01 -5.06 -10.77
N PHE A 145 -34.23 -4.28 -9.71
CA PHE A 145 -34.10 -2.83 -9.75
C PHE A 145 -32.66 -2.47 -9.42
N SER A 146 -32.04 -1.72 -10.32
CA SER A 146 -30.63 -1.35 -10.27
C SER A 146 -30.50 0.15 -10.54
N PHE A 147 -29.83 0.89 -9.67
CA PHE A 147 -29.63 2.33 -9.81
C PHE A 147 -28.36 2.82 -9.10
N ASP A 148 -27.77 3.88 -9.63
CA ASP A 148 -26.79 4.68 -8.91
C ASP A 148 -27.50 5.65 -7.97
N PHE A 149 -26.88 5.95 -6.84
CA PHE A 149 -27.35 6.94 -5.88
C PHE A 149 -26.23 7.92 -5.50
N SER A 150 -26.62 9.12 -5.08
CA SER A 150 -25.74 10.11 -4.46
C SER A 150 -26.35 10.56 -3.14
N VAL A 151 -25.56 10.44 -2.07
CA VAL A 151 -25.92 10.88 -0.73
C VAL A 151 -25.57 12.37 -0.59
N PRO A 152 -26.51 13.23 -0.17
CA PRO A 152 -26.19 14.61 0.16
C PRO A 152 -25.12 14.68 1.26
N ASN A 153 -24.13 15.58 1.11
CA ASN A 153 -23.07 15.80 2.12
C ASN A 153 -23.62 16.29 3.49
N SER A 154 -24.91 16.63 3.57
CA SER A 154 -25.60 16.88 4.84
C SER A 154 -25.76 15.62 5.70
N ALA A 155 -25.80 14.42 5.11
CA ALA A 155 -25.96 13.15 5.81
C ALA A 155 -24.89 12.92 6.89
N LYS A 156 -25.28 12.30 8.01
CA LYS A 156 -24.45 11.98 9.16
C LYS A 156 -24.54 10.50 9.52
N SER A 157 -23.56 9.99 10.27
CA SER A 157 -23.64 8.65 10.83
C SER A 157 -24.91 8.45 11.66
N GLY A 158 -25.65 7.38 11.36
CA GLY A 158 -26.96 7.07 11.92
C GLY A 158 -28.15 7.64 11.13
N ASP A 159 -27.96 8.60 10.22
CA ASP A 159 -29.04 9.04 9.31
C ASP A 159 -29.49 7.89 8.40
N THR A 160 -30.73 7.97 7.93
CA THR A 160 -31.36 6.92 7.13
C THR A 160 -31.91 7.39 5.80
N THR A 161 -31.97 6.50 4.83
CA THR A 161 -32.77 6.68 3.61
C THR A 161 -33.71 5.50 3.48
N THR A 162 -35.01 5.77 3.44
CA THR A 162 -36.04 4.74 3.26
C THR A 162 -36.49 4.70 1.80
N ILE A 163 -36.39 3.52 1.19
CA ILE A 163 -36.83 3.25 -0.18
C ILE A 163 -37.97 2.23 -0.10
N SER A 164 -39.19 2.60 -0.47
CA SER A 164 -40.34 1.68 -0.44
C SER A 164 -40.88 1.36 -1.82
N LEU A 165 -41.36 0.14 -1.99
CA LEU A 165 -42.06 -0.30 -3.20
C LEU A 165 -43.55 0.13 -3.19
N PRO A 166 -44.21 0.26 -4.36
CA PRO A 166 -45.66 0.39 -4.46
C PRO A 166 -46.36 -0.93 -4.11
N ASP A 167 -47.66 -0.88 -3.79
CA ASP A 167 -48.41 -2.03 -3.26
C ASP A 167 -48.40 -3.26 -4.18
N GLN A 168 -48.40 -3.04 -5.51
CA GLN A 168 -48.35 -4.09 -6.53
C GLN A 168 -46.99 -4.80 -6.63
N LEU A 169 -45.93 -4.26 -6.02
CA LEU A 169 -44.58 -4.83 -6.02
C LEU A 169 -44.18 -5.27 -4.61
N ASP A 170 -43.28 -6.24 -4.55
CA ASP A 170 -42.80 -6.83 -3.31
C ASP A 170 -41.30 -7.07 -3.39
N PHE A 171 -40.59 -6.95 -2.27
CA PHE A 171 -39.26 -7.53 -2.17
C PHE A 171 -39.36 -9.06 -2.18
N GLN A 172 -38.39 -9.74 -2.81
CA GLN A 172 -38.38 -11.20 -2.83
C GLN A 172 -38.39 -11.79 -1.40
N ARG A 173 -37.60 -11.20 -0.49
CA ARG A 173 -37.46 -11.57 0.94
C ARG A 173 -36.93 -10.40 1.76
N SER A 174 -37.09 -10.45 3.09
CA SER A 174 -36.31 -9.60 4.01
C SER A 174 -34.84 -10.04 4.01
N GLN A 175 -33.90 -9.10 4.10
CA GLN A 175 -32.45 -9.38 4.11
C GLN A 175 -31.65 -8.19 4.63
N LYS A 176 -30.44 -8.44 5.16
CA LYS A 176 -29.51 -7.40 5.63
C LYS A 176 -28.15 -7.54 4.94
N PHE A 177 -27.62 -6.43 4.44
CA PHE A 177 -26.31 -6.36 3.80
C PHE A 177 -25.59 -5.05 4.15
N ASN A 178 -24.30 -4.95 3.79
CA ASN A 178 -23.50 -3.74 3.95
C ASN A 178 -23.19 -3.14 2.57
N ILE A 179 -23.24 -1.83 2.48
CA ILE A 179 -22.69 -1.05 1.36
C ILE A 179 -21.24 -0.74 1.72
N TYR A 180 -20.29 -1.27 0.95
CA TYR A 180 -18.86 -1.09 1.21
C TYR A 180 -18.22 0.01 0.36
N ALA A 181 -17.14 0.59 0.89
CA ALA A 181 -16.18 1.41 0.17
C ALA A 181 -15.36 0.57 -0.84
N PRO A 182 -14.58 1.19 -1.75
CA PRO A 182 -13.75 0.48 -2.73
C PRO A 182 -12.74 -0.52 -2.12
N ASP A 183 -12.41 -0.38 -0.84
CA ASP A 183 -11.50 -1.28 -0.12
C ASP A 183 -12.14 -2.64 0.26
N GLY A 184 -13.46 -2.79 0.07
CA GLY A 184 -14.22 -4.00 0.39
C GLY A 184 -14.30 -4.32 1.89
N LYS A 185 -13.99 -3.36 2.77
CA LYS A 185 -13.92 -3.55 4.23
C LYS A 185 -14.61 -2.44 5.00
N THR A 186 -14.42 -1.19 4.61
CA THR A 186 -15.02 -0.03 5.27
C THR A 186 -16.49 0.04 4.86
N VAL A 187 -17.39 -0.03 5.83
CA VAL A 187 -18.84 0.05 5.59
C VAL A 187 -19.23 1.52 5.47
N VAL A 188 -19.93 1.88 4.40
CA VAL A 188 -20.48 3.23 4.14
C VAL A 188 -21.92 3.36 4.65
N ALA A 189 -22.69 2.28 4.49
CA ALA A 189 -24.04 2.19 5.04
C ALA A 189 -24.38 0.72 5.34
N THR A 190 -25.24 0.51 6.33
CA THR A 190 -25.91 -0.76 6.58
C THR A 190 -27.26 -0.73 5.86
N ALA A 191 -27.61 -1.78 5.12
CA ALA A 191 -28.85 -1.86 4.36
C ALA A 191 -29.74 -2.98 4.91
N VAL A 192 -31.01 -2.67 5.18
CA VAL A 192 -32.01 -3.62 5.69
C VAL A 192 -33.26 -3.57 4.82
N ILE A 193 -33.54 -4.67 4.11
CA ILE A 193 -34.80 -4.91 3.43
C ILE A 193 -35.75 -5.60 4.40
N ASP A 194 -36.93 -5.01 4.59
CA ASP A 194 -38.08 -5.65 5.22
C ASP A 194 -39.20 -5.85 4.19
N LYS A 195 -39.51 -7.11 3.88
CA LYS A 195 -40.56 -7.48 2.92
C LYS A 195 -41.96 -7.12 3.44
N PRO A 196 -42.36 -7.43 4.70
CA PRO A 196 -43.66 -7.04 5.25
C PRO A 196 -43.99 -5.55 5.14
N SER A 197 -43.05 -4.65 5.43
CA SER A 197 -43.26 -3.20 5.26
C SER A 197 -42.92 -2.68 3.85
N LYS A 198 -42.59 -3.57 2.90
CA LYS A 198 -42.18 -3.25 1.52
C LYS A 198 -41.07 -2.17 1.45
N SER A 199 -40.13 -2.16 2.41
CA SER A 199 -39.11 -1.10 2.54
C SER A 199 -37.67 -1.60 2.61
N LEU A 200 -36.76 -0.87 1.98
CA LEU A 200 -35.31 -0.91 2.18
C LEU A 200 -34.90 0.33 2.97
N VAL A 201 -34.28 0.15 4.13
CA VAL A 201 -33.67 1.23 4.91
C VAL A 201 -32.16 1.15 4.78
N LEU A 202 -31.54 2.21 4.26
CA LEU A 202 -30.11 2.46 4.36
C LEU A 202 -29.86 3.23 5.66
N THR A 203 -28.82 2.86 6.42
CA THR A 203 -28.37 3.55 7.63
C THR A 203 -26.89 3.86 7.48
N TYR A 204 -26.54 5.14 7.39
CA TYR A 204 -25.18 5.59 7.12
C TYR A 204 -24.24 5.40 8.32
N THR A 205 -22.96 5.13 8.05
CA THR A 205 -21.90 4.97 9.07
C THR A 205 -21.09 6.26 9.25
N ASP A 206 -20.08 6.22 10.11
CA ASP A 206 -19.04 7.26 10.26
C ASP A 206 -18.22 7.52 8.98
N TYR A 207 -18.35 6.66 7.95
CA TYR A 207 -17.82 6.97 6.63
C TYR A 207 -18.40 8.26 6.06
N VAL A 208 -19.70 8.51 6.25
CA VAL A 208 -20.34 9.72 5.71
C VAL A 208 -20.00 11.00 6.48
N ASP A 209 -19.47 10.85 7.70
CA ASP A 209 -18.94 11.97 8.49
C ASP A 209 -17.52 12.39 8.04
N SER A 210 -16.83 11.53 7.27
CA SER A 210 -15.43 11.69 6.88
C SER A 210 -15.18 11.81 5.37
N HIS A 211 -16.20 11.61 4.54
CA HIS A 211 -16.11 11.61 3.08
C HIS A 211 -17.22 12.46 2.45
N ASP A 212 -16.90 13.15 1.35
CA ASP A 212 -17.82 14.01 0.61
C ASP A 212 -18.23 13.40 -0.75
N SER A 213 -19.35 13.89 -1.29
CA SER A 213 -19.88 13.54 -2.63
C SER A 213 -20.04 12.04 -2.80
N ILE A 214 -20.59 11.40 -1.76
CA ILE A 214 -20.69 9.96 -1.66
C ILE A 214 -21.69 9.47 -2.69
N SER A 215 -21.18 8.74 -3.67
CA SER A 215 -21.97 8.13 -4.73
C SER A 215 -21.80 6.62 -4.72
N GLY A 216 -22.85 5.90 -5.03
CA GLY A 216 -22.87 4.45 -4.94
C GLY A 216 -23.85 3.80 -5.90
N HIS A 217 -23.94 2.49 -5.80
CA HIS A 217 -24.81 1.64 -6.60
C HIS A 217 -25.56 0.67 -5.69
N ILE A 218 -26.83 0.38 -6.00
CA ILE A 218 -27.63 -0.66 -5.35
C ILE A 218 -28.33 -1.50 -6.42
N ASP A 219 -28.32 -2.81 -6.23
CA ASP A 219 -29.16 -3.77 -6.92
C ASP A 219 -30.09 -4.46 -5.91
N MET A 220 -31.37 -4.64 -6.26
CA MET A 220 -32.37 -5.30 -5.40
C MET A 220 -33.41 -6.09 -6.19
N GLN A 221 -33.81 -7.25 -5.66
CA GLN A 221 -34.78 -8.15 -6.31
C GLN A 221 -36.21 -7.86 -5.89
N VAL A 222 -37.04 -7.62 -6.91
CA VAL A 222 -38.45 -7.25 -6.80
C VAL A 222 -39.31 -8.30 -7.51
N THR A 223 -40.46 -8.62 -6.94
CA THR A 223 -41.47 -9.55 -7.48
C THR A 223 -42.84 -8.88 -7.51
N ALA A 224 -43.82 -9.56 -8.12
CA ALA A 224 -45.22 -9.16 -8.12
C ALA A 224 -45.86 -9.48 -6.76
N ALA A 225 -46.57 -8.52 -6.17
CA ALA A 225 -47.35 -8.76 -4.95
C ALA A 225 -48.67 -9.48 -5.31
N THR A 226 -48.62 -10.81 -5.41
CA THR A 226 -49.73 -11.63 -5.95
C THR A 226 -51.02 -11.62 -5.11
N SER A 227 -51.01 -11.05 -3.90
CA SER A 227 -52.23 -10.72 -3.14
C SER A 227 -53.01 -9.54 -3.76
N GLU A 228 -52.29 -8.56 -4.31
CA GLU A 228 -52.85 -7.32 -4.86
C GLU A 228 -53.13 -7.43 -6.38
N ILE A 229 -52.31 -8.21 -7.10
CA ILE A 229 -52.38 -8.36 -8.55
C ILE A 229 -52.52 -9.83 -8.99
N ASN A 230 -53.63 -10.13 -9.68
CA ASN A 230 -54.05 -11.49 -10.03
C ASN A 230 -54.44 -11.66 -11.51
N LYS A 231 -54.16 -10.65 -12.35
CA LYS A 231 -54.49 -10.60 -13.79
C LYS A 231 -53.27 -10.14 -14.60
N GLU A 232 -53.28 -10.33 -15.93
CA GLU A 232 -52.22 -9.80 -16.80
C GLU A 232 -52.37 -8.28 -16.95
N GLU A 233 -51.42 -7.50 -16.43
CA GLU A 233 -51.39 -6.04 -16.49
C GLU A 233 -49.96 -5.48 -16.42
N THR A 234 -49.75 -4.18 -16.68
CA THR A 234 -48.44 -3.53 -16.55
C THR A 234 -48.39 -2.72 -15.26
N ILE A 235 -47.50 -3.11 -14.35
CA ILE A 235 -47.22 -2.43 -13.09
C ILE A 235 -46.28 -1.24 -13.36
N PRO A 236 -46.53 -0.05 -12.77
CA PRO A 236 -45.54 1.03 -12.74
C PRO A 236 -44.24 0.58 -12.06
N ALA A 237 -43.11 0.71 -12.76
CA ALA A 237 -41.80 0.38 -12.21
C ALA A 237 -41.24 1.59 -11.46
N GLU A 238 -41.77 1.82 -10.26
CA GLU A 238 -41.47 2.98 -9.44
C GLU A 238 -41.03 2.55 -8.03
N ILE A 239 -40.28 3.43 -7.37
CA ILE A 239 -39.97 3.36 -5.94
C ILE A 239 -40.35 4.69 -5.28
N LYS A 240 -40.47 4.73 -3.96
CA LYS A 240 -40.56 5.98 -3.20
C LYS A 240 -39.32 6.14 -2.33
N ILE A 241 -38.59 7.24 -2.49
CA ILE A 241 -37.47 7.62 -1.63
C ILE A 241 -38.02 8.61 -0.59
N ASN A 242 -38.06 8.19 0.67
CA ASN A 242 -38.71 8.90 1.79
C ASN A 242 -40.15 9.40 1.49
N GLY A 243 -40.87 8.72 0.59
CA GLY A 243 -42.21 9.09 0.12
C GLY A 243 -42.26 9.76 -1.25
N HIS A 244 -41.15 10.27 -1.79
CA HIS A 244 -41.06 10.86 -3.12
C HIS A 244 -40.94 9.77 -4.20
N THR A 245 -41.95 9.66 -5.07
CA THR A 245 -41.95 8.71 -6.20
C THR A 245 -40.83 9.01 -7.19
N VAL A 246 -40.06 7.98 -7.53
CA VAL A 246 -39.10 7.99 -8.64
C VAL A 246 -39.33 6.78 -9.54
N THR A 247 -39.47 7.02 -10.84
CA THR A 247 -39.57 5.98 -11.85
C THR A 247 -38.21 5.30 -12.05
N ILE A 248 -38.16 3.98 -11.82
CA ILE A 248 -37.02 3.12 -12.15
C ILE A 248 -37.04 2.76 -13.64
N ASP A 249 -38.23 2.53 -14.21
CA ASP A 249 -38.36 2.13 -15.59
C ASP A 249 -39.65 2.65 -16.25
N SER A 250 -39.51 3.50 -17.27
CA SER A 250 -40.64 4.17 -17.93
C SER A 250 -41.52 3.24 -18.76
N SER A 251 -41.08 2.01 -19.06
CA SER A 251 -41.94 1.01 -19.71
C SER A 251 -42.87 0.27 -18.73
N GLY A 252 -42.65 0.41 -17.42
CA GLY A 252 -43.24 -0.46 -16.41
C GLY A 252 -42.76 -1.92 -16.51
N ILE A 253 -43.35 -2.78 -15.67
CA ILE A 253 -43.15 -4.22 -15.65
C ILE A 253 -44.46 -4.91 -16.00
N LYS A 254 -44.45 -5.77 -17.03
CA LYS A 254 -45.61 -6.60 -17.33
C LYS A 254 -45.73 -7.75 -16.32
N HIS A 255 -46.83 -7.83 -15.58
CA HIS A 255 -47.18 -9.00 -14.80
C HIS A 255 -47.91 -10.03 -15.65
N ARG A 256 -47.56 -11.31 -15.49
CA ARG A 256 -48.39 -12.44 -15.92
C ARG A 256 -48.61 -13.39 -14.74
N PRO A 257 -49.87 -13.62 -14.32
CA PRO A 257 -50.17 -14.61 -13.30
C PRO A 257 -49.69 -16.01 -13.70
N SER A 258 -49.38 -16.82 -12.68
CA SER A 258 -49.10 -18.24 -12.87
C SER A 258 -50.31 -18.98 -13.46
N LYS A 259 -50.06 -20.02 -14.26
CA LYS A 259 -51.10 -20.93 -14.78
C LYS A 259 -51.08 -22.31 -14.07
N GLY A 260 -50.38 -22.39 -12.94
CA GLY A 260 -50.01 -23.65 -12.30
C GLY A 260 -48.94 -24.40 -13.09
N ASP A 261 -48.61 -25.62 -12.67
CA ASP A 261 -47.56 -26.42 -13.30
C ASP A 261 -48.02 -26.99 -14.66
N THR A 262 -47.10 -27.26 -15.57
CA THR A 262 -47.41 -28.06 -16.77
C THR A 262 -47.68 -29.52 -16.41
N ALA A 263 -48.40 -30.25 -17.26
CA ALA A 263 -48.65 -31.68 -17.10
C ALA A 263 -47.35 -32.49 -17.34
N THR A 264 -46.52 -32.56 -16.31
CA THR A 264 -45.19 -33.18 -16.35
C THR A 264 -45.13 -34.34 -15.35
N ASP A 265 -44.71 -35.52 -15.82
CA ASP A 265 -44.66 -36.77 -15.03
C ASP A 265 -43.44 -36.87 -14.10
N PHE A 266 -42.34 -36.20 -14.49
CA PHE A 266 -41.08 -36.19 -13.75
C PHE A 266 -40.40 -34.83 -13.91
N TRP A 267 -40.10 -34.17 -12.79
CA TRP A 267 -39.43 -32.87 -12.80
C TRP A 267 -38.53 -32.68 -11.59
N LYS A 268 -37.67 -31.66 -11.69
CA LYS A 268 -36.73 -31.25 -10.65
C LYS A 268 -36.81 -29.75 -10.46
N TYR A 269 -36.89 -29.30 -9.22
CA TYR A 269 -36.70 -27.89 -8.87
C TYR A 269 -35.78 -27.77 -7.65
N GLY A 270 -35.32 -26.56 -7.39
CA GLY A 270 -34.52 -26.25 -6.21
C GLY A 270 -34.52 -24.77 -5.91
N TYR A 271 -34.21 -24.43 -4.66
CA TYR A 271 -34.18 -23.07 -4.13
C TYR A 271 -33.09 -22.95 -3.06
N VAL A 272 -32.53 -21.75 -2.91
CA VAL A 272 -31.57 -21.43 -1.86
C VAL A 272 -32.30 -21.27 -0.53
N ASP A 273 -31.78 -21.86 0.54
CA ASP A 273 -32.32 -21.73 1.89
C ASP A 273 -31.81 -20.45 2.58
N TYR A 274 -32.24 -19.29 2.06
CA TYR A 274 -31.77 -17.98 2.53
C TYR A 274 -32.02 -17.73 4.03
N ASP A 275 -33.02 -18.39 4.62
CA ASP A 275 -33.43 -18.17 6.01
C ASP A 275 -32.60 -18.97 7.02
N ASN A 276 -32.09 -20.15 6.64
CA ASN A 276 -31.32 -21.04 7.54
C ASN A 276 -29.83 -21.11 7.19
N ASP A 277 -29.47 -21.34 5.93
CA ASP A 277 -28.09 -21.28 5.43
C ASP A 277 -28.09 -20.96 3.94
N LYS A 278 -27.76 -19.70 3.60
CA LYS A 278 -27.76 -19.22 2.22
C LYS A 278 -26.71 -19.89 1.31
N ASN A 279 -25.81 -20.72 1.84
CA ASN A 279 -24.91 -21.54 1.04
C ASN A 279 -25.48 -22.95 0.77
N GLU A 280 -26.69 -23.24 1.25
CA GLU A 280 -27.42 -24.47 0.95
C GLU A 280 -28.55 -24.26 -0.07
N ILE A 281 -28.68 -25.24 -0.96
CA ILE A 281 -29.77 -25.35 -1.92
C ILE A 281 -30.56 -26.61 -1.59
N VAL A 282 -31.86 -26.45 -1.38
CA VAL A 282 -32.80 -27.56 -1.26
C VAL A 282 -33.24 -27.96 -2.66
N TYR A 283 -33.13 -29.24 -2.99
CA TYR A 283 -33.61 -29.81 -4.25
C TYR A 283 -34.76 -30.78 -4.00
N HIS A 284 -35.76 -30.72 -4.87
CA HIS A 284 -36.88 -31.65 -4.94
C HIS A 284 -36.84 -32.38 -6.29
N VAL A 285 -37.05 -33.70 -6.27
CA VAL A 285 -37.16 -34.56 -7.46
C VAL A 285 -38.49 -35.31 -7.38
N ASN A 286 -39.41 -34.96 -8.28
CA ASN A 286 -40.78 -35.46 -8.27
C ASN A 286 -40.98 -36.47 -9.40
N ILE A 287 -41.56 -37.62 -9.07
CA ILE A 287 -41.50 -38.85 -9.87
C ILE A 287 -42.88 -39.49 -9.98
N ASN A 288 -43.23 -39.94 -11.19
CA ASN A 288 -44.42 -40.72 -11.52
C ASN A 288 -45.74 -40.00 -11.19
N ALA A 289 -45.86 -38.72 -11.55
CA ALA A 289 -47.12 -37.96 -11.37
C ALA A 289 -48.27 -38.44 -12.26
N SER A 290 -48.00 -39.26 -13.28
CA SER A 290 -49.02 -39.99 -14.03
C SER A 290 -49.51 -41.29 -13.36
N MET A 291 -48.97 -41.64 -12.19
CA MET A 291 -49.32 -42.82 -11.38
C MET A 291 -49.37 -44.12 -12.19
N GLN A 292 -48.39 -44.29 -13.09
CA GLN A 292 -48.27 -45.49 -13.92
C GLN A 292 -47.51 -46.59 -13.19
N SER A 293 -47.78 -47.84 -13.57
CA SER A 293 -46.99 -48.98 -13.13
C SER A 293 -45.66 -49.02 -13.88
N VAL A 294 -44.54 -48.70 -13.20
CA VAL A 294 -43.21 -48.64 -13.80
C VAL A 294 -42.27 -49.62 -13.10
N SER A 295 -41.66 -50.52 -13.87
CA SER A 295 -40.76 -51.56 -13.34
C SER A 295 -39.31 -51.10 -13.24
N ASN A 296 -38.59 -51.62 -12.23
CA ASN A 296 -37.16 -51.43 -12.01
C ASN A 296 -36.70 -49.95 -12.13
N VAL A 297 -37.38 -49.08 -11.38
CA VAL A 297 -37.11 -47.64 -11.28
C VAL A 297 -35.80 -47.38 -10.54
N VAL A 298 -34.96 -46.57 -11.19
CA VAL A 298 -33.71 -46.04 -10.63
C VAL A 298 -33.63 -44.56 -10.94
N ILE A 299 -33.45 -43.74 -9.90
CA ILE A 299 -33.20 -42.30 -10.01
C ILE A 299 -31.70 -42.08 -9.80
N SER A 300 -31.04 -41.37 -10.71
CA SER A 300 -29.64 -40.97 -10.58
C SER A 300 -29.51 -39.46 -10.80
N ASP A 301 -28.92 -38.77 -9.84
CA ASP A 301 -28.71 -37.31 -9.80
C ASP A 301 -27.21 -37.00 -9.79
N SER A 302 -26.81 -35.86 -10.36
CA SER A 302 -25.42 -35.40 -10.41
C SER A 302 -25.38 -33.88 -10.41
N LEU A 303 -24.70 -33.32 -9.42
CA LEU A 303 -24.32 -31.92 -9.38
C LEU A 303 -23.44 -31.61 -10.61
N VAL A 304 -23.73 -30.51 -11.31
CA VAL A 304 -22.99 -30.09 -12.52
C VAL A 304 -22.09 -28.90 -12.24
N SER A 305 -22.53 -27.99 -11.36
CA SER A 305 -21.67 -26.92 -10.85
C SER A 305 -20.66 -27.47 -9.84
N ASP A 306 -19.40 -27.07 -10.02
CA ASP A 306 -18.30 -27.41 -9.11
C ASP A 306 -18.43 -26.71 -7.76
N GLY A 307 -17.83 -27.28 -6.71
CA GLY A 307 -17.79 -26.69 -5.37
C GLY A 307 -19.00 -27.04 -4.48
N PHE A 308 -19.94 -27.85 -4.98
CA PHE A 308 -21.12 -28.29 -4.24
C PHE A 308 -21.01 -29.75 -3.79
N SER A 309 -21.67 -30.09 -2.67
CA SER A 309 -21.74 -31.47 -2.17
C SER A 309 -23.04 -31.72 -1.40
N TYR A 310 -23.57 -32.95 -1.41
CA TYR A 310 -24.79 -33.26 -0.65
C TYR A 310 -24.55 -33.16 0.86
N VAL A 311 -25.52 -32.63 1.60
CA VAL A 311 -25.47 -32.57 3.07
C VAL A 311 -25.80 -33.95 3.63
N PRO A 312 -24.90 -34.59 4.42
CA PRO A 312 -25.16 -35.91 5.00
C PRO A 312 -26.44 -35.93 5.84
N GLY A 313 -27.27 -36.96 5.67
CA GLY A 313 -28.54 -37.11 6.38
C GLY A 313 -29.67 -36.17 5.96
N SER A 314 -29.47 -35.31 4.95
CA SER A 314 -30.51 -34.38 4.47
C SER A 314 -31.57 -34.99 3.55
N PHE A 315 -31.39 -36.24 3.13
CA PHE A 315 -32.29 -36.91 2.20
C PHE A 315 -33.57 -37.37 2.89
N SER A 316 -34.71 -37.05 2.30
CA SER A 316 -36.02 -37.65 2.59
C SER A 316 -36.60 -38.22 1.30
N ILE A 317 -37.19 -39.41 1.37
CA ILE A 317 -37.93 -40.05 0.29
C ILE A 317 -39.34 -40.31 0.79
N SER A 318 -40.31 -39.77 0.07
CA SER A 318 -41.73 -39.96 0.36
C SER A 318 -42.46 -40.57 -0.81
N LYS A 319 -43.51 -41.34 -0.54
CA LYS A 319 -44.47 -41.82 -1.55
C LYS A 319 -45.89 -41.37 -1.26
N GLY A 320 -46.73 -41.31 -2.28
CA GLY A 320 -48.13 -40.88 -2.17
C GLY A 320 -48.82 -40.77 -3.54
N ASN A 321 -49.91 -40.01 -3.59
CA ASN A 321 -50.66 -39.73 -4.82
C ASN A 321 -50.36 -38.31 -5.29
N TRP A 322 -49.94 -38.14 -6.55
CA TRP A 322 -49.77 -36.81 -7.14
C TRP A 322 -51.13 -36.28 -7.60
N GLU A 323 -51.56 -35.17 -7.00
CA GLU A 323 -52.85 -34.54 -7.27
C GLU A 323 -52.66 -33.04 -7.55
N ARG A 324 -53.61 -32.43 -8.27
CA ARG A 324 -53.62 -30.98 -8.53
C ARG A 324 -54.44 -30.26 -7.48
N ASN A 325 -53.90 -29.20 -6.90
CA ASN A 325 -54.68 -28.29 -6.07
C ASN A 325 -55.59 -27.39 -6.94
N SER A 326 -56.42 -26.57 -6.30
CA SER A 326 -57.33 -25.61 -6.95
C SER A 326 -56.64 -24.55 -7.84
N GLU A 327 -55.34 -24.33 -7.65
CA GLU A 327 -54.50 -23.40 -8.40
C GLU A 327 -53.68 -24.10 -9.51
N ASN A 328 -53.97 -25.37 -9.76
CA ASN A 328 -53.26 -26.22 -10.73
C ASN A 328 -51.76 -26.45 -10.40
N TYR A 329 -51.36 -26.43 -9.12
CA TYR A 329 -50.05 -26.92 -8.67
C TYR A 329 -50.10 -28.40 -8.28
N TRP A 330 -49.03 -29.15 -8.56
CA TRP A 330 -48.86 -30.52 -8.08
C TRP A 330 -48.63 -30.57 -6.56
N ARG A 331 -49.28 -31.52 -5.87
CA ARG A 331 -49.01 -31.86 -4.47
C ARG A 331 -49.03 -33.38 -4.28
N LEU A 332 -48.19 -33.87 -3.37
CA LEU A 332 -48.14 -35.30 -3.00
C LEU A 332 -49.08 -35.55 -1.81
N ASN A 333 -50.30 -36.01 -2.10
CA ASN A 333 -51.30 -36.34 -1.09
C ASN A 333 -51.06 -37.73 -0.48
N ASN A 334 -51.52 -37.93 0.76
CA ASN A 334 -51.33 -39.16 1.54
C ASN A 334 -49.86 -39.57 1.70
N GLN A 335 -48.98 -38.58 1.91
CA GLN A 335 -47.53 -38.75 2.00
C GLN A 335 -47.12 -39.75 3.10
N GLN A 336 -46.32 -40.75 2.70
CA GLN A 336 -45.67 -41.70 3.60
C GLN A 336 -44.15 -41.58 3.45
N ASP A 337 -43.46 -41.32 4.56
CA ASP A 337 -41.99 -41.37 4.60
C ASP A 337 -41.53 -42.84 4.43
N VAL A 338 -40.74 -43.06 3.39
CA VAL A 338 -40.14 -44.35 3.03
C VAL A 338 -38.61 -44.25 2.92
N THR A 339 -38.00 -43.20 3.46
CA THR A 339 -36.54 -42.94 3.42
C THR A 339 -35.75 -44.16 3.90
N ASN A 340 -36.12 -44.73 5.04
CA ASN A 340 -35.47 -45.91 5.62
C ASN A 340 -35.72 -47.23 4.85
N GLN A 341 -36.57 -47.22 3.81
CA GLN A 341 -36.86 -48.38 2.96
C GLN A 341 -35.97 -48.43 1.71
N HIS A 342 -35.24 -47.36 1.41
CA HIS A 342 -34.41 -47.23 0.20
C HIS A 342 -32.97 -46.85 0.54
N ASN A 343 -31.99 -47.58 0.02
CA ASN A 343 -30.59 -47.18 0.12
C ASN A 343 -30.26 -46.09 -0.90
N ILE A 344 -29.59 -45.03 -0.46
CA ILE A 344 -29.12 -43.93 -1.30
C ILE A 344 -27.61 -44.13 -1.52
N ASP A 345 -27.26 -44.63 -2.71
CA ASP A 345 -25.90 -44.90 -3.12
C ASP A 345 -25.23 -43.57 -3.56
N ILE A 346 -24.66 -42.82 -2.61
CA ILE A 346 -23.88 -41.59 -2.88
C ILE A 346 -22.45 -41.97 -3.34
N ASN A 347 -21.93 -41.28 -4.35
CA ASN A 347 -20.57 -41.52 -4.86
C ASN A 347 -19.47 -40.97 -3.91
N SER A 348 -18.24 -41.44 -4.09
CA SER A 348 -17.10 -41.08 -3.21
C SER A 348 -16.73 -39.59 -3.24
N SER A 349 -17.11 -38.84 -4.28
CA SER A 349 -16.92 -37.39 -4.37
C SER A 349 -18.10 -36.58 -3.80
N ASN A 350 -19.12 -37.24 -3.24
CA ASN A 350 -20.33 -36.61 -2.69
C ASN A 350 -21.04 -35.64 -3.66
N SER A 351 -21.01 -35.95 -4.96
CA SER A 351 -21.50 -35.10 -6.05
C SER A 351 -22.45 -35.80 -7.04
N ALA A 352 -22.62 -37.12 -6.93
CA ALA A 352 -23.72 -37.85 -7.55
C ALA A 352 -24.34 -38.86 -6.57
N TYR A 353 -25.65 -39.08 -6.65
CA TYR A 353 -26.32 -40.18 -5.93
C TYR A 353 -27.15 -41.06 -6.87
N THR A 354 -27.45 -42.27 -6.42
CA THR A 354 -28.43 -43.15 -7.06
C THR A 354 -29.31 -43.83 -6.03
N VAL A 355 -30.61 -43.90 -6.28
CA VAL A 355 -31.57 -44.63 -5.46
C VAL A 355 -32.40 -45.58 -6.32
N LYS A 356 -32.64 -46.78 -5.79
CA LYS A 356 -33.43 -47.84 -6.43
C LYS A 356 -34.81 -47.88 -5.77
N LEU A 357 -35.85 -47.46 -6.49
CA LEU A 357 -37.24 -47.49 -6.01
C LEU A 357 -37.94 -48.82 -6.31
N GLY A 358 -37.40 -49.61 -7.25
CA GLY A 358 -37.93 -50.94 -7.57
C GLY A 358 -39.13 -50.86 -8.53
N ASN A 359 -40.16 -51.67 -8.31
CA ASN A 359 -41.40 -51.58 -9.07
C ASN A 359 -42.34 -50.62 -8.33
N ILE A 360 -42.80 -49.56 -8.99
CA ILE A 360 -43.68 -48.54 -8.39
C ILE A 360 -45.00 -48.45 -9.15
N SER A 361 -46.05 -48.09 -8.43
CA SER A 361 -47.35 -47.65 -8.98
C SER A 361 -47.75 -46.27 -8.48
N GLU A 362 -47.23 -45.89 -7.32
CA GLU A 362 -47.43 -44.62 -6.62
C GLU A 362 -46.49 -43.52 -7.13
N GLY A 363 -46.80 -42.28 -6.76
CA GLY A 363 -45.92 -41.12 -6.90
C GLY A 363 -44.84 -41.09 -5.82
N TYR A 364 -43.66 -40.57 -6.16
CA TYR A 364 -42.55 -40.37 -5.21
C TYR A 364 -42.01 -38.95 -5.27
N GLU A 365 -41.58 -38.43 -4.13
CA GLU A 365 -40.76 -37.21 -3.99
C GLU A 365 -39.46 -37.56 -3.26
N ILE A 366 -38.34 -37.03 -3.76
CA ILE A 366 -37.04 -37.06 -3.08
C ILE A 366 -36.63 -35.62 -2.79
N VAL A 367 -36.45 -35.28 -1.51
CA VAL A 367 -35.96 -33.98 -1.05
C VAL A 367 -34.57 -34.15 -0.48
N TYR A 368 -33.64 -33.25 -0.78
CA TYR A 368 -32.30 -33.25 -0.19
C TYR A 368 -31.63 -31.87 -0.24
N ARG A 369 -30.57 -31.68 0.55
CA ARG A 369 -29.80 -30.44 0.62
C ARG A 369 -28.43 -30.60 0.00
N VAL A 370 -27.94 -29.53 -0.63
CA VAL A 370 -26.63 -29.42 -1.24
C VAL A 370 -25.97 -28.16 -0.71
N LYS A 371 -24.74 -28.27 -0.18
CA LYS A 371 -24.00 -27.16 0.40
C LYS A 371 -22.85 -26.74 -0.52
N SER A 372 -22.66 -25.44 -0.70
CA SER A 372 -21.47 -24.89 -1.34
C SER A 372 -20.27 -24.89 -0.40
N ASN A 373 -19.08 -25.12 -0.94
CA ASN A 373 -17.81 -24.98 -0.24
C ASN A 373 -17.24 -23.54 -0.26
N HIS A 374 -17.96 -22.60 -0.89
CA HIS A 374 -17.60 -21.19 -0.99
C HIS A 374 -18.85 -20.30 -0.83
N PRO A 375 -18.70 -19.02 -0.43
CA PRO A 375 -19.81 -18.07 -0.42
C PRO A 375 -20.33 -17.86 -1.84
N LEU A 376 -21.63 -18.09 -2.04
CA LEU A 376 -22.29 -17.89 -3.34
C LEU A 376 -22.31 -16.41 -3.74
N LEU A 377 -22.12 -16.15 -5.04
CA LEU A 377 -22.03 -14.79 -5.59
C LEU A 377 -23.35 -14.36 -6.25
N ASN A 378 -23.74 -13.08 -6.12
CA ASN A 378 -24.94 -12.57 -6.78
C ASN A 378 -24.86 -12.77 -8.31
N GLY A 379 -25.88 -13.42 -8.89
CA GLY A 379 -25.91 -13.81 -10.31
C GLY A 379 -25.27 -15.17 -10.63
N GLU A 380 -24.76 -15.90 -9.63
CA GLU A 380 -24.21 -17.25 -9.83
C GLU A 380 -25.31 -18.25 -10.18
N LEU A 381 -25.06 -19.12 -11.17
CA LEU A 381 -26.02 -20.09 -11.68
C LEU A 381 -25.60 -21.53 -11.33
N VAL A 382 -26.28 -22.13 -10.37
CA VAL A 382 -26.02 -23.50 -9.91
C VAL A 382 -26.87 -24.48 -10.69
N GLN A 383 -26.23 -25.37 -11.46
CA GLN A 383 -26.91 -26.37 -12.27
C GLN A 383 -26.81 -27.78 -11.65
N ASN A 384 -27.93 -28.50 -11.63
CA ASN A 384 -28.02 -29.87 -11.14
C ASN A 384 -28.91 -30.73 -12.04
N ASN A 385 -28.44 -31.92 -12.40
CA ASN A 385 -29.07 -32.83 -13.35
C ASN A 385 -29.61 -34.08 -12.66
N VAL A 386 -30.79 -34.56 -13.07
CA VAL A 386 -31.36 -35.83 -12.62
C VAL A 386 -31.87 -36.66 -13.80
N SER A 387 -31.77 -37.98 -13.67
CA SER A 387 -32.24 -38.97 -14.64
C SER A 387 -33.14 -40.03 -14.00
N TYR A 388 -34.22 -40.36 -14.69
CA TYR A 388 -35.18 -41.39 -14.34
C TYR A 388 -35.03 -42.56 -15.31
N LYS A 389 -34.63 -43.71 -14.79
CA LYS A 389 -34.47 -44.96 -15.55
C LYS A 389 -35.53 -45.98 -15.15
N SER A 390 -36.03 -46.72 -16.14
CA SER A 390 -36.80 -47.96 -15.96
C SER A 390 -36.11 -49.06 -16.75
N ASN A 391 -35.96 -50.26 -16.17
CA ASN A 391 -35.32 -51.41 -16.81
C ASN A 391 -33.96 -51.07 -17.47
N LYS A 392 -33.13 -50.26 -16.78
CA LYS A 392 -31.83 -49.72 -17.22
C LYS A 392 -31.86 -48.67 -18.35
N LYS A 393 -33.00 -48.41 -18.99
CA LYS A 393 -33.16 -47.35 -20.01
C LYS A 393 -33.55 -46.03 -19.34
N VAL A 394 -32.90 -44.92 -19.70
CA VAL A 394 -33.37 -43.57 -19.32
C VAL A 394 -34.70 -43.31 -20.03
N ILE A 395 -35.76 -43.06 -19.27
CA ILE A 395 -37.10 -42.73 -19.78
C ILE A 395 -37.44 -41.25 -19.60
N ASN A 396 -36.81 -40.56 -18.65
CA ASN A 396 -36.93 -39.12 -18.47
C ASN A 396 -35.65 -38.54 -17.83
N SER A 397 -35.44 -37.23 -17.93
CA SER A 397 -34.34 -36.49 -17.31
C SER A 397 -34.71 -35.02 -17.15
N ALA A 398 -34.30 -34.41 -16.05
CA ALA A 398 -34.55 -33.00 -15.78
C ALA A 398 -33.25 -32.29 -15.39
N ILE A 399 -33.13 -31.02 -15.78
CA ILE A 399 -32.06 -30.12 -15.39
C ILE A 399 -32.71 -28.98 -14.62
N ASN A 400 -32.26 -28.74 -13.39
CA ASN A 400 -32.63 -27.53 -12.66
C ASN A 400 -31.44 -26.57 -12.62
N ARG A 401 -31.77 -25.27 -12.64
CA ARG A 401 -30.84 -24.15 -12.55
C ARG A 401 -31.34 -23.21 -11.48
N VAL A 402 -30.57 -23.02 -10.42
CA VAL A 402 -30.85 -22.08 -9.34
C VAL A 402 -29.96 -20.87 -9.56
N LEU A 403 -30.57 -19.69 -9.74
CA LEU A 403 -29.86 -18.42 -9.77
C LEU A 403 -29.77 -17.89 -8.34
N TYR A 404 -28.56 -17.71 -7.83
CA TYR A 404 -28.35 -17.06 -6.54
C TYR A 404 -28.54 -15.54 -6.70
N GLN A 405 -29.38 -14.95 -5.86
CA GLN A 405 -29.77 -13.54 -5.96
C GLN A 405 -29.78 -12.89 -4.56
N GLU A 406 -28.88 -11.93 -4.33
CA GLU A 406 -28.87 -11.09 -3.13
C GLU A 406 -28.88 -9.60 -3.49
N ALA A 407 -29.61 -8.81 -2.71
CA ALA A 407 -29.48 -7.38 -2.78
C ALA A 407 -28.07 -6.97 -2.32
N ASN A 408 -27.46 -6.05 -3.05
CA ASN A 408 -26.08 -5.64 -2.80
C ASN A 408 -25.88 -4.15 -3.09
N GLY A 409 -24.76 -3.60 -2.64
CA GLY A 409 -24.39 -2.23 -2.98
C GLY A 409 -22.96 -1.86 -2.59
N LYS A 410 -22.50 -0.76 -3.16
CA LYS A 410 -21.16 -0.17 -2.95
C LYS A 410 -21.27 1.36 -3.00
N ALA A 411 -20.42 2.08 -2.29
CA ALA A 411 -20.41 3.55 -2.32
C ALA A 411 -19.02 4.13 -2.06
N ASN A 412 -18.71 5.27 -2.68
CA ASN A 412 -17.38 5.87 -2.70
C ASN A 412 -17.49 7.37 -2.41
N GLY A 413 -16.65 7.89 -1.51
CA GLY A 413 -16.19 9.28 -1.54
C GLY A 413 -14.83 9.41 -2.25
N TYR A 414 -14.46 10.61 -2.68
CA TYR A 414 -13.29 10.80 -3.56
C TYR A 414 -11.90 10.55 -2.91
N ASN A 415 -10.90 10.20 -3.74
CA ASN A 415 -9.50 9.92 -3.35
C ASN A 415 -8.48 10.26 -4.47
N TYR A 416 -8.12 11.54 -4.61
CA TYR A 416 -7.17 12.11 -5.57
C TYR A 416 -5.80 12.37 -4.91
N SER A 417 -4.77 12.64 -5.72
CA SER A 417 -3.45 13.06 -5.21
C SER A 417 -3.06 14.44 -5.71
N LEU A 418 -2.25 15.16 -4.92
CA LEU A 418 -1.63 16.42 -5.31
C LEU A 418 -0.15 16.40 -4.95
N THR A 419 0.70 16.66 -5.93
CA THR A 419 2.15 16.80 -5.75
C THR A 419 2.56 18.26 -5.79
N ILE A 420 3.39 18.66 -4.83
CA ILE A 420 4.09 19.94 -4.82
C ILE A 420 5.50 19.71 -5.35
N ASN A 421 5.91 20.50 -6.34
CA ASN A 421 7.31 20.73 -6.69
C ASN A 421 7.72 22.08 -6.07
N LYS A 422 8.83 22.10 -5.34
CA LYS A 422 9.29 23.28 -4.62
C LYS A 422 10.72 23.63 -5.01
N GLU A 423 10.93 24.86 -5.42
CA GLU A 423 12.15 25.35 -6.05
C GLU A 423 12.53 26.77 -5.59
N ASP A 424 13.75 27.20 -5.89
CA ASP A 424 14.19 28.60 -5.78
C ASP A 424 14.03 29.36 -7.11
N GLU A 425 14.32 30.67 -7.10
CA GLU A 425 14.27 31.53 -8.30
C GLU A 425 15.19 31.09 -9.47
N SER A 426 16.03 30.07 -9.30
CA SER A 426 16.83 29.45 -10.37
C SER A 426 16.30 28.10 -10.87
N GLY A 427 15.19 27.61 -10.30
CA GLY A 427 14.62 26.29 -10.56
C GLY A 427 15.33 25.16 -9.81
N ALA A 428 16.18 25.46 -8.81
CA ALA A 428 16.84 24.45 -8.01
C ALA A 428 15.89 23.93 -6.91
N PRO A 429 15.79 22.60 -6.69
CA PRO A 429 14.83 22.02 -5.76
C PRO A 429 15.12 22.38 -4.29
N LEU A 430 14.07 22.63 -3.52
CA LEU A 430 14.16 23.02 -2.11
C LEU A 430 13.42 22.04 -1.18
N ALA A 431 14.20 21.38 -0.33
CA ALA A 431 13.73 20.49 0.71
C ALA A 431 13.26 21.22 1.97
N ASN A 432 12.43 20.56 2.78
CA ASN A 432 11.95 21.02 4.08
C ASN A 432 11.00 22.23 4.05
N ALA A 433 10.46 22.58 2.90
CA ALA A 433 9.29 23.46 2.84
C ALA A 433 8.08 22.70 3.39
N ALA A 434 7.30 23.32 4.27
CA ALA A 434 6.07 22.75 4.80
C ALA A 434 4.86 23.50 4.24
N PHE A 435 3.82 22.74 3.88
CA PHE A 435 2.60 23.26 3.25
C PHE A 435 1.35 22.74 3.94
N SER A 436 0.32 23.57 3.95
CA SER A 436 -1.06 23.14 4.12
C SER A 436 -1.73 23.06 2.75
N VAL A 437 -2.36 21.93 2.47
CA VAL A 437 -3.26 21.76 1.32
C VAL A 437 -4.67 22.10 1.81
N ILE A 438 -5.26 23.16 1.28
CA ILE A 438 -6.53 23.71 1.72
C ILE A 438 -7.55 23.51 0.60
N ARG A 439 -8.63 22.77 0.82
CA ARG A 439 -9.70 22.65 -0.17
C ARG A 439 -10.44 23.98 -0.28
N LYS A 440 -10.51 24.58 -1.46
CA LYS A 440 -11.01 25.94 -1.67
C LYS A 440 -12.52 26.06 -1.43
N SER A 441 -13.29 25.05 -1.82
CA SER A 441 -14.76 25.02 -1.64
C SER A 441 -15.22 24.96 -0.18
N THR A 442 -14.39 24.41 0.72
CA THR A 442 -14.66 24.38 2.18
C THR A 442 -13.73 25.27 3.01
N ASN A 443 -12.68 25.82 2.39
CA ASN A 443 -11.53 26.48 3.03
C ASN A 443 -10.84 25.64 4.13
N GLY A 444 -11.04 24.31 4.13
CA GLY A 444 -10.53 23.38 5.15
C GLY A 444 -9.16 22.80 4.78
N VAL A 445 -8.26 22.68 5.76
CA VAL A 445 -6.97 21.97 5.58
C VAL A 445 -7.24 20.47 5.49
N VAL A 446 -7.07 19.89 4.30
CA VAL A 446 -7.23 18.45 4.03
C VAL A 446 -5.96 17.65 4.32
N GLY A 447 -4.84 18.33 4.55
CA GLY A 447 -3.63 17.75 5.12
C GLY A 447 -2.39 18.61 4.89
N THR A 448 -1.24 18.09 5.27
CA THR A 448 0.04 18.81 5.22
C THR A 448 1.09 18.03 4.43
N ILE A 449 1.92 18.76 3.69
CA ILE A 449 3.04 18.20 2.91
C ILE A 449 4.35 18.80 3.44
N THR A 450 5.42 18.01 3.45
CA THR A 450 6.80 18.52 3.61
C THR A 450 7.66 18.02 2.45
N THR A 451 8.47 18.89 1.85
CA THR A 451 9.26 18.53 0.66
C THR A 451 10.54 17.77 0.99
N GLY A 452 10.84 16.75 0.17
CA GLY A 452 12.07 15.96 0.24
C GLY A 452 13.28 16.64 -0.44
N PRO A 453 14.45 15.96 -0.46
CA PRO A 453 15.68 16.45 -1.10
C PRO A 453 15.56 16.80 -2.59
N ASP A 454 14.59 16.22 -3.29
CA ASP A 454 14.25 16.49 -4.69
C ASP A 454 13.28 17.67 -4.88
N GLY A 455 12.95 18.38 -3.79
CA GLY A 455 11.99 19.47 -3.77
C GLY A 455 10.54 19.01 -3.80
N LYS A 456 10.23 17.71 -3.70
CA LYS A 456 8.87 17.19 -3.91
C LYS A 456 8.20 16.70 -2.65
N GLY A 457 6.87 16.78 -2.63
CA GLY A 457 6.03 16.13 -1.62
C GLY A 457 4.61 15.95 -2.14
N THR A 458 3.95 14.85 -1.76
CA THR A 458 2.65 14.47 -2.31
C THR A 458 1.67 14.13 -1.18
N ILE A 459 0.42 14.56 -1.34
CA ILE A 459 -0.73 14.12 -0.53
C ILE A 459 -1.66 13.26 -1.38
N TYR A 460 -2.38 12.34 -0.73
CA TYR A 460 -3.37 11.42 -1.31
C TYR A 460 -4.71 11.58 -0.56
N GLY A 461 -5.81 10.95 -1.00
CA GLY A 461 -7.11 11.02 -0.31
C GLY A 461 -7.91 12.30 -0.58
N LEU A 462 -7.60 13.05 -1.64
CA LEU A 462 -8.26 14.31 -1.96
C LEU A 462 -9.58 14.13 -2.73
N LEU A 463 -10.35 15.20 -2.88
CA LEU A 463 -11.49 15.27 -3.79
C LEU A 463 -11.09 15.96 -5.11
N LYS A 464 -11.82 15.75 -6.23
CA LYS A 464 -11.60 16.53 -7.45
C LYS A 464 -12.24 17.91 -7.30
N ASP A 465 -11.46 18.85 -6.79
CA ASP A 465 -11.91 20.18 -6.39
C ASP A 465 -10.77 21.19 -6.57
N ASP A 466 -11.06 22.47 -6.40
CA ASP A 466 -10.04 23.50 -6.29
C ASP A 466 -9.33 23.40 -4.92
N TYR A 467 -8.01 23.61 -4.89
CA TYR A 467 -7.19 23.69 -3.68
C TYR A 467 -6.32 24.95 -3.66
N ILE A 468 -6.19 25.55 -2.49
CA ILE A 468 -5.21 26.58 -2.16
C ILE A 468 -4.02 25.89 -1.47
N ILE A 469 -2.84 26.08 -2.03
CA ILE A 469 -1.59 25.50 -1.54
C ILE A 469 -0.82 26.61 -0.86
N ARG A 470 -0.87 26.59 0.48
CA ARG A 470 -0.24 27.58 1.34
C ARG A 470 1.04 27.02 1.92
N GLU A 471 2.15 27.66 1.64
CA GLU A 471 3.37 27.39 2.39
C GLU A 471 3.22 27.93 3.81
N THR A 472 3.51 27.09 4.81
CA THR A 472 3.43 27.42 6.24
C THR A 472 4.81 27.50 6.89
N SER A 473 5.84 26.92 6.28
CA SER A 473 7.24 27.13 6.63
C SER A 473 8.11 27.08 5.38
N ALA A 474 8.75 28.20 5.05
CA ALA A 474 9.79 28.25 4.03
C ALA A 474 11.03 27.44 4.47
N PRO A 475 11.82 26.90 3.54
CA PRO A 475 13.16 26.40 3.79
C PRO A 475 14.06 27.49 4.41
N SER A 476 15.04 27.08 5.20
CA SER A 476 15.90 28.02 5.91
C SER A 476 16.67 28.95 4.95
N GLY A 477 16.53 30.25 5.14
CA GLY A 477 17.10 31.28 4.26
C GLY A 477 16.20 31.77 3.13
N TYR A 478 14.94 31.32 3.10
CA TYR A 478 13.93 31.76 2.14
C TYR A 478 12.75 32.46 2.83
N THR A 479 11.99 33.24 2.07
CA THR A 479 10.72 33.84 2.48
C THR A 479 9.56 33.05 1.92
N LEU A 480 8.49 32.91 2.71
CA LEU A 480 7.25 32.22 2.33
C LEU A 480 6.76 32.66 0.95
N ALA A 481 6.48 31.68 0.09
CA ALA A 481 5.79 31.91 -1.17
C ALA A 481 4.35 32.41 -0.95
N LYS A 482 3.77 32.99 -2.01
CA LYS A 482 2.33 33.27 -2.06
C LYS A 482 1.55 31.97 -2.28
N ASP A 483 0.33 31.94 -1.77
CA ASP A 483 -0.64 30.87 -2.03
C ASP A 483 -0.78 30.59 -3.54
N VAL A 484 -0.71 29.31 -3.92
CA VAL A 484 -0.95 28.83 -5.29
C VAL A 484 -2.31 28.13 -5.36
N ILE A 485 -3.10 28.39 -6.38
CA ILE A 485 -4.39 27.71 -6.59
C ILE A 485 -4.23 26.62 -7.64
N VAL A 486 -4.60 25.40 -7.29
CA VAL A 486 -4.79 24.26 -8.20
C VAL A 486 -6.30 24.14 -8.45
N SER A 487 -6.75 24.15 -9.69
CA SER A 487 -8.18 23.97 -9.97
C SER A 487 -8.60 22.51 -10.02
N ALA A 488 -9.90 22.24 -9.86
CA ALA A 488 -10.48 20.91 -10.04
C ALA A 488 -10.11 20.30 -11.39
N ASP A 489 -10.12 21.09 -12.47
CA ASP A 489 -9.74 20.65 -13.82
C ASP A 489 -8.25 20.30 -13.97
N GLY A 490 -7.40 20.79 -13.07
CA GLY A 490 -5.98 20.44 -12.98
C GLY A 490 -5.70 19.03 -12.46
N PHE A 491 -6.73 18.32 -11.97
CA PHE A 491 -6.63 16.90 -11.58
C PHE A 491 -6.90 15.99 -12.78
N ASP A 492 -5.82 15.36 -13.25
CA ASP A 492 -5.84 14.36 -14.33
C ASP A 492 -6.17 12.94 -13.81
N SER A 493 -5.85 11.92 -14.61
CA SER A 493 -6.06 10.50 -14.26
C SER A 493 -5.27 9.97 -13.04
N LYS A 494 -4.29 10.71 -12.51
CA LYS A 494 -3.40 10.29 -11.42
C LYS A 494 -3.16 11.35 -10.35
N GLY A 495 -3.45 12.62 -10.63
CA GLY A 495 -3.46 13.68 -9.64
C GLY A 495 -3.34 15.08 -10.25
N ALA A 496 -3.03 16.05 -9.41
CA ALA A 496 -2.61 17.38 -9.85
C ALA A 496 -1.15 17.64 -9.43
N THR A 497 -0.54 18.68 -10.00
CA THR A 497 0.79 19.17 -9.62
C THR A 497 0.79 20.68 -9.48
N ALA A 498 1.39 21.19 -8.40
CA ALA A 498 1.65 22.61 -8.18
C ALA A 498 3.17 22.84 -8.11
N THR A 499 3.67 23.86 -8.80
CA THR A 499 5.03 24.36 -8.58
C THR A 499 4.97 25.62 -7.71
N ILE A 500 5.78 25.66 -6.66
CA ILE A 500 5.92 26.81 -5.77
C ILE A 500 7.40 27.23 -5.75
N THR A 501 7.65 28.53 -5.91
CA THR A 501 8.99 29.11 -6.02
C THR A 501 9.24 30.10 -4.87
N ASP A 502 10.31 29.89 -4.10
CA ASP A 502 10.70 30.82 -3.04
C ASP A 502 11.77 31.81 -3.45
N LYS A 503 11.70 32.98 -2.82
CA LYS A 503 12.73 34.02 -2.87
C LYS A 503 13.62 33.94 -1.64
N LYS A 504 14.92 34.20 -1.81
CA LYS A 504 15.87 34.23 -0.68
C LYS A 504 15.52 35.37 0.26
N ALA A 505 15.57 35.11 1.57
CA ALA A 505 15.39 36.12 2.59
C ALA A 505 16.53 37.14 2.50
N VAL A 506 16.17 38.41 2.31
CA VAL A 506 17.11 39.52 2.19
C VAL A 506 16.87 40.60 3.24
N THR A 507 17.96 41.25 3.63
CA THR A 507 17.99 42.36 4.58
C THR A 507 18.67 43.58 3.97
N THR A 508 18.72 44.67 4.73
CA THR A 508 19.38 45.92 4.34
C THR A 508 20.21 46.43 5.51
N VAL A 509 21.44 46.86 5.23
CA VAL A 509 22.33 47.50 6.20
C VAL A 509 22.52 48.95 5.79
N SER A 510 22.03 49.88 6.60
CA SER A 510 22.16 51.32 6.39
C SER A 510 22.80 52.01 7.59
N GLY A 511 23.48 53.13 7.33
CA GLY A 511 24.19 53.89 8.33
C GLY A 511 24.44 55.33 7.92
N THR A 512 24.80 56.16 8.90
CA THR A 512 25.21 57.55 8.71
C THR A 512 26.69 57.70 9.00
N LYS A 513 27.35 58.59 8.26
CA LYS A 513 28.66 59.14 8.59
C LYS A 513 28.48 60.50 9.27
N THR A 514 29.07 60.63 10.45
CA THR A 514 29.16 61.88 11.22
C THR A 514 30.61 62.37 11.24
N TRP A 515 30.78 63.68 11.18
CA TRP A 515 32.06 64.35 11.29
C TRP A 515 32.12 65.14 12.61
N LYS A 516 33.24 65.04 13.32
CA LYS A 516 33.58 65.81 14.53
C LYS A 516 34.85 66.60 14.25
N ASP A 517 34.69 67.68 13.50
CA ASP A 517 35.75 68.48 12.87
C ASP A 517 35.42 69.98 12.83
N ASN A 518 34.55 70.44 13.75
CA ASN A 518 34.06 71.81 13.85
C ASN A 518 33.55 72.37 12.50
N ASP A 519 32.65 71.62 11.84
CA ASP A 519 32.10 71.97 10.52
C ASP A 519 33.17 72.16 9.42
N ASP A 520 34.22 71.34 9.48
CA ASP A 520 35.40 71.38 8.60
C ASP A 520 36.18 72.71 8.65
N GLN A 521 36.31 73.27 9.86
CA GLN A 521 37.04 74.52 10.15
C GLN A 521 38.41 74.62 9.47
N ASP A 522 39.14 73.49 9.37
CA ASP A 522 40.51 73.43 8.85
C ASP A 522 40.59 73.05 7.35
N GLY A 523 39.46 72.79 6.67
CA GLY A 523 39.40 72.35 5.28
C GLY A 523 40.20 71.06 5.05
N LYS A 524 39.89 70.01 5.82
CA LYS A 524 40.58 68.71 5.84
C LYS A 524 39.65 67.52 5.68
N ARG A 525 38.34 67.73 5.76
CA ARG A 525 37.35 66.69 5.42
C ARG A 525 37.55 66.26 3.96
N PRO A 526 37.70 64.96 3.67
CA PRO A 526 37.80 64.48 2.29
C PRO A 526 36.45 64.54 1.58
N ASP A 527 36.46 64.69 0.25
CA ASP A 527 35.26 64.68 -0.59
C ASP A 527 34.47 63.36 -0.52
N SER A 528 35.16 62.26 -0.18
CA SER A 528 34.57 60.93 -0.04
C SER A 528 35.29 60.06 1.00
N ILE A 529 34.54 59.08 1.52
CA ILE A 529 35.06 57.95 2.30
C ILE A 529 34.70 56.64 1.61
N LYS A 530 35.39 55.55 1.94
CA LYS A 530 35.03 54.19 1.50
C LYS A 530 34.62 53.33 2.69
N VAL A 531 33.33 52.98 2.71
CA VAL A 531 32.75 52.07 3.70
C VAL A 531 32.77 50.64 3.16
N ASN A 532 33.16 49.69 3.98
CA ASN A 532 33.17 48.26 3.67
C ASN A 532 32.07 47.57 4.49
N LEU A 533 31.27 46.72 3.85
CA LEU A 533 30.33 45.81 4.48
C LEU A 533 30.97 44.43 4.63
N LEU A 534 30.90 43.87 5.83
CA LEU A 534 31.41 42.54 6.14
C LEU A 534 30.26 41.61 6.52
N ALA A 535 30.21 40.43 5.90
CA ALA A 535 29.36 39.30 6.27
C ALA A 535 30.20 38.27 7.01
N ASN A 536 29.82 37.93 8.26
CA ASN A 536 30.55 36.94 9.08
C ASN A 536 32.07 37.23 9.19
N GLY A 537 32.43 38.53 9.13
CA GLY A 537 33.81 39.04 9.18
C GLY A 537 34.58 39.09 7.86
N LYS A 538 33.98 38.65 6.74
CA LYS A 538 34.54 38.75 5.39
C LYS A 538 33.94 39.95 4.66
N VAL A 539 34.77 40.81 4.06
CA VAL A 539 34.30 41.91 3.19
C VAL A 539 33.54 41.33 1.99
N VAL A 540 32.29 41.77 1.80
CA VAL A 540 31.41 41.33 0.69
C VAL A 540 31.02 42.45 -0.26
N GLN A 541 30.95 43.70 0.23
CA GLN A 541 30.66 44.89 -0.58
C GLN A 541 31.42 46.10 -0.02
N SER A 542 31.60 47.13 -0.85
CA SER A 542 32.07 48.45 -0.42
C SER A 542 31.26 49.54 -1.13
N LYS A 543 31.08 50.69 -0.50
CA LYS A 543 30.45 51.88 -1.09
C LYS A 543 31.30 53.12 -0.80
N ALA A 544 31.49 53.96 -1.83
CA ALA A 544 31.97 55.33 -1.65
C ALA A 544 30.82 56.21 -1.15
N VAL A 545 31.07 57.05 -0.14
CA VAL A 545 30.06 57.93 0.48
C VAL A 545 30.57 59.35 0.49
N THR A 546 29.73 60.29 0.08
CA THR A 546 30.11 61.69 -0.18
C THR A 546 29.15 62.66 0.53
N ALA A 547 29.44 63.97 0.40
CA ALA A 547 28.52 65.01 0.84
C ALA A 547 27.18 65.02 0.07
N SER A 548 27.15 64.64 -1.22
CA SER A 548 25.90 64.61 -2.00
C SER A 548 24.98 63.43 -1.63
N ASP A 549 25.54 62.35 -1.08
CA ASP A 549 24.77 61.30 -0.39
C ASP A 549 24.16 61.77 0.95
N ASN A 550 24.33 63.05 1.32
CA ASN A 550 24.10 63.58 2.67
C ASN A 550 24.84 62.79 3.76
N TRP A 551 26.02 62.24 3.43
CA TRP A 551 26.79 61.34 4.29
C TRP A 551 26.01 60.09 4.77
N LYS A 552 25.04 59.61 3.99
CA LYS A 552 24.26 58.40 4.28
C LYS A 552 24.62 57.27 3.32
N TYR A 553 24.52 56.04 3.79
CA TYR A 553 24.75 54.87 2.95
C TYR A 553 23.82 53.71 3.28
N SER A 554 23.62 52.84 2.29
CA SER A 554 22.79 51.64 2.38
C SER A 554 23.33 50.56 1.46
N PHE A 555 23.27 49.32 1.93
CA PHE A 555 23.53 48.10 1.19
C PHE A 555 22.25 47.26 1.24
N THR A 556 21.59 47.09 0.10
CA THR A 556 20.29 46.43 -0.05
C THR A 556 20.42 45.03 -0.66
N ASN A 557 19.36 44.23 -0.59
CA ASN A 557 19.29 42.87 -1.14
C ASN A 557 20.40 41.93 -0.63
N LEU A 558 20.80 42.12 0.64
CA LEU A 558 21.81 41.31 1.32
C LEU A 558 21.18 40.00 1.81
N PRO A 559 21.75 38.81 1.56
CA PRO A 559 21.22 37.57 2.12
C PRO A 559 21.12 37.64 3.64
N GLU A 560 19.96 37.34 4.23
CA GLU A 560 19.83 37.36 5.69
C GLU A 560 20.45 36.11 6.33
N PHE A 561 20.55 35.00 5.59
CA PHE A 561 21.05 33.71 6.06
C PHE A 561 22.11 33.12 5.12
N GLU A 562 23.10 32.44 5.71
CA GLU A 562 24.12 31.64 5.03
C GLU A 562 24.13 30.25 5.67
N ASN A 563 23.94 29.19 4.86
CA ASN A 563 23.83 27.80 5.32
C ASN A 563 22.83 27.62 6.50
N GLY A 564 21.68 28.31 6.41
CA GLY A 564 20.61 28.28 7.39
C GLY A 564 20.86 29.01 8.72
N LYS A 565 21.98 29.73 8.88
CA LYS A 565 22.22 30.60 10.04
C LYS A 565 22.23 32.07 9.63
N LYS A 566 21.73 32.94 10.50
CA LYS A 566 21.63 34.38 10.25
C LYS A 566 23.03 34.99 10.12
N ILE A 567 23.26 35.77 9.06
CA ILE A 567 24.54 36.42 8.80
C ILE A 567 24.75 37.57 9.79
N SER A 568 25.93 37.61 10.41
CA SER A 568 26.35 38.75 11.23
C SER A 568 26.99 39.81 10.34
N TYR A 569 26.23 40.86 10.02
CA TYR A 569 26.73 42.02 9.30
C TYR A 569 27.41 43.04 10.22
N THR A 570 28.55 43.55 9.78
CA THR A 570 29.29 44.68 10.38
C THR A 570 29.81 45.61 9.28
N VAL A 571 30.25 46.81 9.66
CA VAL A 571 30.84 47.80 8.75
C VAL A 571 32.20 48.25 9.25
N THR A 572 33.10 48.60 8.33
CA THR A 572 34.32 49.35 8.62
C THR A 572 34.52 50.47 7.60
N GLU A 573 35.46 51.37 7.87
CA GLU A 573 35.86 52.44 6.96
C GLU A 573 37.33 52.26 6.59
N ASP A 574 37.71 52.45 5.32
CA ASP A 574 39.13 52.56 4.96
C ASP A 574 39.76 53.79 5.61
N GLN A 575 41.01 53.67 6.06
CA GLN A 575 41.72 54.71 6.81
C GLN A 575 41.58 56.11 6.18
N VAL A 576 41.01 57.05 6.94
CA VAL A 576 40.92 58.46 6.57
C VAL A 576 42.08 59.23 7.22
N LYS A 577 42.81 59.99 6.40
CA LYS A 577 44.00 60.75 6.84
C LYS A 577 43.65 61.84 7.85
N ASP A 578 44.41 61.97 8.93
CA ASP A 578 44.24 62.94 10.04
C ASP A 578 42.92 62.80 10.84
N TYR A 579 42.24 61.66 10.71
CA TYR A 579 40.98 61.36 11.39
C TYR A 579 41.04 60.03 12.16
N SER A 580 40.42 59.99 13.35
CA SER A 580 40.15 58.74 14.06
C SER A 580 38.68 58.33 13.88
N THR A 581 38.46 57.15 13.30
CA THR A 581 37.13 56.57 13.07
C THR A 581 36.66 55.78 14.29
N THR A 582 35.38 55.92 14.64
CA THR A 582 34.66 55.09 15.60
C THR A 582 33.42 54.51 14.94
N VAL A 583 33.08 53.26 15.27
CA VAL A 583 31.94 52.53 14.70
C VAL A 583 30.95 52.22 15.81
N ASN A 584 29.71 52.70 15.68
CA ASN A 584 28.62 52.40 16.61
C ASN A 584 27.45 51.76 15.84
N GLY A 585 27.31 50.43 15.96
CA GLY A 585 26.37 49.66 15.16
C GLY A 585 26.75 49.70 13.68
N TYR A 586 26.04 50.52 12.90
CA TYR A 586 26.35 50.83 11.50
C TYR A 586 26.67 52.32 11.27
N ASN A 587 26.71 53.14 12.31
CA ASN A 587 27.06 54.55 12.18
C ASN A 587 28.56 54.75 12.36
N LEU A 588 29.15 55.55 11.47
CA LEU A 588 30.56 55.89 11.48
C LEU A 588 30.72 57.33 12.00
N THR A 589 31.66 57.56 12.92
CA THR A 589 32.01 58.91 13.36
C THR A 589 33.51 59.10 13.25
N ASN A 590 33.94 60.09 12.46
CA ASN A 590 35.35 60.48 12.40
C ASN A 590 35.55 61.75 13.19
N SER A 591 36.51 61.72 14.12
CA SER A 591 36.97 62.89 14.85
C SER A 591 38.26 63.38 14.24
N TYR A 592 38.32 64.66 13.88
CA TYR A 592 39.53 65.26 13.33
C TYR A 592 40.54 65.46 14.45
N THR A 593 41.68 64.77 14.33
CA THR A 593 42.77 64.88 15.29
C THR A 593 44.07 64.87 14.49
N PRO A 594 44.68 66.03 14.21
CA PRO A 594 45.83 66.15 13.32
C PRO A 594 46.94 65.12 13.59
N ALA A 595 47.46 64.51 12.51
CA ALA A 595 48.45 63.44 12.55
C ALA A 595 48.05 62.16 13.33
N LYS A 596 46.75 61.96 13.58
CA LYS A 596 46.20 60.71 14.13
C LYS A 596 45.40 59.90 13.11
N THR A 597 45.26 58.61 13.39
CA THR A 597 44.53 57.62 12.61
C THR A 597 43.89 56.56 13.51
N SER A 598 43.04 55.71 12.94
CA SER A 598 42.52 54.48 13.57
C SER A 598 42.89 53.22 12.79
N VAL A 599 42.86 52.07 13.46
CA VAL A 599 42.99 50.72 12.86
C VAL A 599 41.85 49.85 13.39
N SER A 600 41.12 49.20 12.49
CA SER A 600 40.04 48.27 12.81
C SER A 600 40.45 46.81 12.55
N VAL A 601 40.03 45.93 13.45
CA VAL A 601 40.14 44.47 13.30
C VAL A 601 38.76 43.83 13.37
N THR A 602 38.51 42.87 12.50
CA THR A 602 37.38 41.94 12.56
C THR A 602 37.90 40.51 12.64
N LYS A 603 37.22 39.65 13.39
CA LYS A 603 37.51 38.22 13.46
C LYS A 603 36.44 37.42 12.72
N ALA A 604 36.88 36.65 11.72
CA ALA A 604 36.09 35.74 10.91
C ALA A 604 36.35 34.28 11.31
N TRP A 605 35.33 33.44 11.15
CA TRP A 605 35.36 32.01 11.47
C TRP A 605 34.90 31.20 10.26
N ASN A 606 35.75 30.28 9.80
CA ASN A 606 35.50 29.39 8.66
C ASN A 606 35.45 27.95 9.17
N ASP A 607 34.35 27.60 9.83
CA ASP A 607 34.17 26.39 10.65
C ASP A 607 32.79 25.73 10.44
N ASN A 608 32.22 25.94 9.25
CA ASN A 608 30.83 25.63 8.89
C ASN A 608 29.82 26.05 9.97
N ASN A 609 29.85 27.33 10.36
CA ASN A 609 28.98 27.90 11.37
C ASN A 609 29.07 27.23 12.75
N ASN A 610 30.29 26.89 13.18
CA ASN A 610 30.60 26.14 14.41
C ASN A 610 29.84 24.81 14.50
N GLN A 611 29.85 24.02 13.41
CA GLN A 611 29.14 22.74 13.32
C GLN A 611 29.46 21.82 14.51
N ASP A 612 30.76 21.66 14.78
CA ASP A 612 31.31 20.73 15.76
C ASP A 612 31.33 21.30 17.19
N GLY A 613 30.93 22.55 17.40
CA GLY A 613 30.97 23.21 18.71
C GLY A 613 32.37 23.65 19.17
N SER A 614 33.41 23.39 18.38
CA SER A 614 34.83 23.63 18.70
C SER A 614 35.26 25.11 18.78
N ARG A 615 34.44 26.07 18.36
CA ARG A 615 34.78 27.51 18.39
C ARG A 615 34.87 28.01 19.85
N PRO A 616 35.97 28.67 20.26
CA PRO A 616 36.07 29.29 21.57
C PRO A 616 35.11 30.50 21.71
N ASN A 617 34.75 30.84 22.94
CA ASN A 617 33.88 31.99 23.22
C ASN A 617 34.55 33.35 22.94
N GLU A 618 35.88 33.39 22.98
CA GLU A 618 36.68 34.58 22.73
C GLU A 618 38.06 34.24 22.12
N VAL A 619 38.70 35.23 21.51
CA VAL A 619 40.13 35.20 21.12
C VAL A 619 40.78 36.54 21.47
N LYS A 620 42.11 36.56 21.61
CA LYS A 620 42.86 37.81 21.81
C LYS A 620 43.63 38.21 20.56
N VAL A 621 43.70 39.51 20.30
CA VAL A 621 44.45 40.12 19.20
C VAL A 621 45.35 41.25 19.71
N GLN A 622 46.49 41.42 19.07
CA GLN A 622 47.49 42.44 19.40
C GLN A 622 47.74 43.31 18.17
N LEU A 623 47.65 44.63 18.36
CA LEU A 623 48.13 45.62 17.38
C LEU A 623 49.66 45.73 17.45
N TYR A 624 50.29 45.89 16.29
CA TYR A 624 51.71 46.13 16.13
C TYR A 624 51.94 47.41 15.31
N ALA A 625 52.92 48.22 15.72
CA ALA A 625 53.37 49.43 15.04
C ALA A 625 54.84 49.23 14.61
N ASN A 626 55.13 49.35 13.30
CA ASN A 626 56.45 49.10 12.72
C ASN A 626 57.08 47.73 13.07
N GLY A 627 56.26 46.74 13.44
CA GLY A 627 56.69 45.40 13.85
C GLY A 627 56.77 45.17 15.36
N GLU A 628 56.67 46.21 16.19
CA GLU A 628 56.67 46.13 17.66
C GLU A 628 55.26 46.15 18.24
N LYS A 629 55.03 45.51 19.40
CA LYS A 629 53.71 45.51 20.06
C LYS A 629 53.28 46.95 20.40
N SER A 630 52.04 47.31 20.09
CA SER A 630 51.47 48.63 20.34
C SER A 630 50.15 48.51 21.10
N GLY A 631 50.09 49.07 22.32
CA GLY A 631 48.93 48.96 23.20
C GLY A 631 48.71 47.56 23.80
N ASN A 632 47.64 47.45 24.60
CA ASN A 632 47.25 46.19 25.25
C ASN A 632 46.61 45.20 24.26
N GLU A 633 46.64 43.92 24.62
CA GLU A 633 45.88 42.88 23.92
C GLU A 633 44.37 43.11 24.08
N VAL A 634 43.63 42.89 22.99
CA VAL A 634 42.18 43.10 22.93
C VAL A 634 41.47 41.77 22.78
N THR A 635 40.42 41.55 23.57
CA THR A 635 39.55 40.37 23.47
C THR A 635 38.44 40.62 22.45
N LEU A 636 38.32 39.74 21.45
CA LEU A 636 37.23 39.67 20.48
C LEU A 636 36.30 38.51 20.85
N ASN A 637 34.99 38.74 20.89
CA ASN A 637 33.98 37.76 21.28
C ASN A 637 32.61 38.08 20.64
N ALA A 638 31.59 37.29 20.95
CA ALA A 638 30.25 37.51 20.39
C ALA A 638 29.61 38.85 20.80
N ALA A 639 29.90 39.37 22.01
CA ALA A 639 29.28 40.58 22.53
C ALA A 639 29.75 41.85 21.79
N ASN A 640 31.03 41.91 21.41
CA ASN A 640 31.56 42.97 20.54
C ASN A 640 31.46 42.63 19.04
N LYS A 641 30.58 41.71 18.64
CA LYS A 641 30.42 41.22 17.25
C LYS A 641 31.74 40.80 16.58
N TRP A 642 32.71 40.35 17.38
CA TRP A 642 34.05 39.98 16.93
C TRP A 642 34.83 41.13 16.26
N THR A 643 34.55 42.39 16.60
CA THR A 643 35.25 43.58 16.08
C THR A 643 35.88 44.45 17.17
N HIS A 644 36.91 45.21 16.79
CA HIS A 644 37.47 46.30 17.59
C HIS A 644 38.13 47.36 16.70
N THR A 645 38.20 48.61 17.20
CA THR A 645 38.91 49.71 16.55
C THR A 645 39.81 50.41 17.56
N TRP A 646 41.11 50.41 17.30
CA TRP A 646 42.08 51.25 18.01
C TRP A 646 42.08 52.65 17.41
N THR A 647 41.88 53.68 18.24
CA THR A 647 41.80 55.10 17.84
C THR A 647 43.04 55.89 18.25
N GLU A 648 43.16 57.12 17.76
CA GLU A 648 44.21 58.10 18.14
C GLU A 648 45.66 57.60 17.96
N LEU A 649 45.85 56.65 17.06
CA LEU A 649 47.14 56.09 16.65
C LEU A 649 47.94 57.14 15.87
N ALA A 650 49.26 57.18 16.00
CA ALA A 650 50.08 58.17 15.30
C ALA A 650 50.25 57.83 13.81
N GLU A 651 49.94 58.75 12.89
CA GLU A 651 50.23 58.54 11.47
C GLU A 651 51.73 58.43 11.19
N LYS A 652 52.53 59.21 11.92
CA LYS A 652 53.97 59.32 11.72
C LYS A 652 54.74 59.19 13.03
N SER A 653 55.86 58.48 12.96
CA SER A 653 56.89 58.46 13.99
C SER A 653 58.23 58.77 13.34
N ASN A 654 59.05 59.64 13.96
CA ASN A 654 60.32 60.09 13.41
C ASN A 654 60.24 60.57 11.94
N LYS A 655 59.19 61.34 11.62
CA LYS A 655 58.82 61.86 10.29
C LYS A 655 58.44 60.80 9.23
N LYS A 656 58.52 59.49 9.53
CA LYS A 656 58.11 58.38 8.65
C LYS A 656 56.70 57.88 8.99
N THR A 657 55.95 57.43 7.99
CA THR A 657 54.61 56.82 8.20
C THR A 657 54.73 55.53 9.01
N VAL A 658 53.86 55.37 10.01
CA VAL A 658 53.82 54.15 10.84
C VAL A 658 53.09 53.03 10.08
N GLN A 659 53.70 51.85 10.02
CA GLN A 659 53.10 50.65 9.44
C GLN A 659 52.41 49.83 10.52
N TYR A 660 51.08 49.83 10.53
CA TYR A 660 50.28 49.05 11.47
C TYR A 660 49.99 47.64 10.93
N SER A 661 49.95 46.66 11.83
CA SER A 661 49.53 45.29 11.54
C SER A 661 48.90 44.65 12.78
N VAL A 662 48.15 43.56 12.60
CA VAL A 662 47.46 42.86 13.69
C VAL A 662 47.85 41.38 13.68
N LYS A 663 47.96 40.77 14.86
CA LYS A 663 48.14 39.30 15.00
C LYS A 663 47.16 38.74 16.03
N GLU A 664 46.71 37.51 15.81
CA GLU A 664 46.08 36.71 16.86
C GLU A 664 47.12 36.30 17.91
N VAL A 665 46.72 36.29 19.18
CA VAL A 665 47.57 35.91 20.31
C VAL A 665 47.31 34.45 20.68
N GLY A 666 48.38 33.65 20.70
CA GLY A 666 48.30 32.22 20.98
C GLY A 666 47.86 31.40 19.76
N THR A 667 47.38 30.17 20.02
CA THR A 667 46.83 29.27 19.00
C THR A 667 45.45 28.80 19.43
N VAL A 668 44.51 28.74 18.47
CA VAL A 668 43.17 28.20 18.73
C VAL A 668 43.17 26.70 18.39
N LYS A 669 42.92 25.85 19.39
CA LYS A 669 42.98 24.39 19.27
C LYS A 669 42.05 23.89 18.15
N GLY A 670 42.62 23.18 17.18
CA GLY A 670 41.88 22.61 16.03
C GLY A 670 41.64 23.58 14.86
N TYR A 671 42.23 24.77 14.88
CA TYR A 671 42.08 25.79 13.84
C TYR A 671 43.43 26.24 13.26
N THR A 672 43.42 26.60 11.97
CA THR A 672 44.52 27.32 11.30
C THR A 672 44.15 28.80 11.22
N SER A 673 45.02 29.68 11.74
CA SER A 673 44.82 31.14 11.78
C SER A 673 45.53 31.85 10.61
N SER A 674 44.95 32.95 10.14
CA SER A 674 45.50 33.80 9.08
C SER A 674 45.06 35.25 9.28
N VAL A 675 45.83 36.23 8.82
CA VAL A 675 45.47 37.66 8.88
C VAL A 675 45.61 38.29 7.52
N ASN A 676 44.55 38.93 7.03
CA ASN A 676 44.52 39.66 5.77
C ASN A 676 44.03 41.09 6.03
N GLY A 677 44.60 42.09 5.37
CA GLY A 677 44.19 43.48 5.59
C GLY A 677 45.14 44.52 5.00
N LYS A 678 44.60 45.70 4.70
CA LYS A 678 45.32 46.89 4.21
C LYS A 678 44.55 48.15 4.65
N ASN A 679 45.16 49.32 4.56
CA ASN A 679 44.52 50.63 4.78
C ASN A 679 43.76 50.73 6.12
N GLY A 680 44.37 50.26 7.21
CA GLY A 680 43.78 50.26 8.54
C GLY A 680 42.69 49.22 8.79
N ASN A 681 42.30 48.39 7.82
CA ASN A 681 41.30 47.34 7.96
C ASN A 681 41.91 45.94 7.91
N PHE A 682 41.78 45.19 9.01
CA PHE A 682 42.28 43.81 9.13
C PHE A 682 41.17 42.80 9.47
N THR A 683 41.21 41.65 8.80
CA THR A 683 40.42 40.46 9.14
C THR A 683 41.37 39.35 9.60
N VAL A 684 41.19 38.88 10.83
CA VAL A 684 41.77 37.62 11.32
C VAL A 684 40.80 36.50 10.98
N THR A 685 41.22 35.45 10.28
CA THR A 685 40.36 34.31 9.88
C THR A 685 40.91 33.01 10.42
N ASN A 686 40.09 32.29 11.19
CA ASN A 686 40.44 30.93 11.63
C ASN A 686 39.59 29.89 10.91
N THR A 687 40.26 28.88 10.34
CA THR A 687 39.63 27.81 9.57
C THR A 687 39.69 26.48 10.31
N HIS A 688 38.58 25.73 10.31
CA HIS A 688 38.44 24.39 10.86
C HIS A 688 37.61 23.52 9.91
N THR A 689 38.13 22.34 9.56
CA THR A 689 37.41 21.35 8.75
C THR A 689 36.51 20.52 9.66
N PRO A 690 35.17 20.56 9.50
CA PRO A 690 34.25 19.83 10.39
C PRO A 690 34.33 18.32 10.26
N SER A 691 33.96 17.62 11.32
CA SER A 691 34.01 16.15 11.42
C SER A 691 32.87 15.48 10.66
N THR A 692 33.18 14.41 9.92
CA THR A 692 32.21 13.59 9.17
C THR A 692 32.16 12.14 9.64
N THR A 693 31.13 11.40 9.19
CA THR A 693 30.90 9.99 9.46
C THR A 693 30.20 9.32 8.25
N THR A 694 30.04 8.00 8.30
CA THR A 694 29.35 7.20 7.28
C THR A 694 28.35 6.27 7.97
N VAL A 695 27.17 6.09 7.35
CA VAL A 695 26.18 5.08 7.75
C VAL A 695 26.00 4.10 6.60
N SER A 696 26.24 2.83 6.86
CA SER A 696 26.09 1.75 5.88
C SER A 696 25.32 0.58 6.46
N GLY A 697 24.58 -0.13 5.62
CA GLY A 697 23.75 -1.26 6.01
C GLY A 697 23.47 -2.21 4.85
N THR A 698 22.84 -3.34 5.17
CA THR A 698 22.38 -4.32 4.18
C THR A 698 20.87 -4.45 4.20
N LYS A 699 20.30 -4.85 3.06
CA LYS A 699 18.94 -5.35 2.95
C LYS A 699 18.99 -6.88 2.87
N THR A 700 18.23 -7.52 3.76
CA THR A 700 18.00 -8.97 3.76
C THR A 700 16.55 -9.26 3.38
N TRP A 701 16.35 -10.30 2.58
CA TRP A 701 15.04 -10.81 2.21
C TRP A 701 14.83 -12.20 2.82
N LYS A 702 13.72 -12.38 3.52
CA LYS A 702 13.25 -13.66 4.09
C LYS A 702 11.93 -14.03 3.42
N ASP A 703 12.04 -14.61 2.23
CA ASP A 703 10.93 -14.86 1.29
C ASP A 703 11.11 -16.16 0.48
N ASN A 704 11.89 -17.11 1.01
CA ASN A 704 12.34 -18.34 0.33
C ASN A 704 12.97 -18.09 -1.05
N ASP A 705 13.79 -17.04 -1.15
CA ASP A 705 14.47 -16.61 -2.37
C ASP A 705 13.52 -16.21 -3.52
N ASP A 706 12.58 -15.31 -3.18
CA ASP A 706 11.55 -14.77 -4.09
C ASP A 706 10.73 -15.88 -4.81
N GLN A 707 10.35 -16.90 -4.04
CA GLN A 707 9.68 -18.11 -4.54
C GLN A 707 8.46 -17.81 -5.45
N ASP A 708 7.66 -16.82 -5.08
CA ASP A 708 6.42 -16.42 -5.76
C ASP A 708 6.51 -15.11 -6.56
N GLY A 709 7.71 -14.53 -6.72
CA GLY A 709 7.94 -13.36 -7.58
C GLY A 709 7.30 -12.08 -7.05
N LYS A 710 7.26 -11.90 -5.72
CA LYS A 710 6.70 -10.71 -5.05
C LYS A 710 7.76 -9.71 -4.62
N ARG A 711 9.04 -10.09 -4.61
CA ARG A 711 10.13 -9.18 -4.28
C ARG A 711 10.18 -8.04 -5.31
N PRO A 712 10.12 -6.76 -4.91
CA PRO A 712 10.24 -5.65 -5.84
C PRO A 712 11.68 -5.52 -6.36
N ASP A 713 11.83 -4.97 -7.57
CA ASP A 713 13.14 -4.68 -8.19
C ASP A 713 14.02 -3.73 -7.35
N SER A 714 13.38 -2.93 -6.49
CA SER A 714 14.06 -1.98 -5.61
C SER A 714 13.26 -1.69 -4.34
N ILE A 715 13.97 -1.17 -3.33
CA ILE A 715 13.40 -0.55 -2.12
C ILE A 715 13.92 0.88 -2.01
N LYS A 716 13.28 1.69 -1.17
CA LYS A 716 13.80 3.00 -0.77
C LYS A 716 14.10 3.00 0.73
N VAL A 717 15.37 3.11 1.07
CA VAL A 717 15.85 3.25 2.46
C VAL A 717 16.03 4.73 2.75
N ASN A 718 15.44 5.20 3.84
CA ASN A 718 15.57 6.57 4.32
C ASN A 718 16.60 6.61 5.45
N LEU A 719 17.52 7.57 5.41
CA LEU A 719 18.42 7.92 6.50
C LEU A 719 17.80 9.05 7.31
N LEU A 720 17.70 8.86 8.62
CA LEU A 720 17.18 9.85 9.56
C LEU A 720 18.34 10.40 10.41
N ALA A 721 18.42 11.72 10.54
CA ALA A 721 19.26 12.40 11.50
C ALA A 721 18.37 12.93 12.63
N ASN A 722 18.62 12.50 13.87
CA ASN A 722 17.84 12.87 15.05
C ASN A 722 16.32 12.68 14.86
N GLY A 723 15.92 11.59 14.19
CA GLY A 723 14.51 11.27 13.91
C GLY A 723 13.88 11.99 12.70
N LYS A 724 14.62 12.83 11.97
CA LYS A 724 14.14 13.47 10.73
C LYS A 724 14.84 12.90 9.50
N VAL A 725 14.10 12.51 8.46
CA VAL A 725 14.67 12.06 7.18
C VAL A 725 15.53 13.17 6.57
N VAL A 726 16.79 12.87 6.24
CA VAL A 726 17.75 13.81 5.63
C VAL A 726 18.26 13.34 4.27
N GLN A 727 18.29 12.04 4.02
CA GLN A 727 18.66 11.44 2.74
C GLN A 727 17.82 10.18 2.52
N SER A 728 17.71 9.74 1.27
CA SER A 728 17.14 8.44 0.92
C SER A 728 17.94 7.81 -0.21
N LYS A 729 18.07 6.49 -0.22
CA LYS A 729 18.75 5.74 -1.28
C LYS A 729 17.84 4.62 -1.78
N THR A 730 17.62 4.60 -3.09
CA THR A 730 17.07 3.42 -3.75
C THR A 730 18.12 2.33 -3.73
N VAL A 731 17.74 1.12 -3.30
CA VAL A 731 18.63 -0.04 -3.20
C VAL A 731 18.06 -1.15 -4.06
N THR A 732 18.91 -1.76 -4.88
CA THR A 732 18.54 -2.76 -5.88
C THR A 732 19.35 -4.05 -5.71
N ALA A 733 18.98 -5.09 -6.45
CA ALA A 733 19.79 -6.30 -6.58
C ALA A 733 21.19 -6.02 -7.17
N SER A 734 21.35 -5.04 -8.08
CA SER A 734 22.67 -4.66 -8.63
C SER A 734 23.60 -4.01 -7.60
N ASP A 735 23.07 -3.40 -6.54
CA ASP A 735 23.85 -2.91 -5.41
C ASP A 735 24.28 -4.05 -4.45
N ASN A 736 24.00 -5.30 -4.82
CA ASN A 736 24.09 -6.49 -3.95
C ASN A 736 23.26 -6.31 -2.65
N TRP A 737 22.16 -5.55 -2.73
CA TRP A 737 21.33 -5.18 -1.58
C TRP A 737 22.11 -4.47 -0.45
N LYS A 738 23.18 -3.73 -0.78
CA LYS A 738 23.96 -2.93 0.17
C LYS A 738 23.78 -1.44 -0.07
N TYR A 739 23.87 -0.65 0.99
CA TYR A 739 23.79 0.80 0.88
C TYR A 739 24.75 1.51 1.84
N SER A 740 25.07 2.75 1.48
CA SER A 740 26.01 3.63 2.16
C SER A 740 25.54 5.06 1.97
N PHE A 741 25.67 5.85 3.04
CA PHE A 741 25.49 7.29 3.12
C PHE A 741 26.77 7.87 3.69
N ASP A 742 27.55 8.53 2.83
CA ASP A 742 28.92 8.97 3.11
C ASP A 742 29.00 10.49 3.33
N ASN A 743 30.06 10.94 4.00
CA ASN A 743 30.32 12.35 4.31
C ASN A 743 29.21 13.03 5.14
N LEU A 744 28.51 12.25 5.97
CA LEU A 744 27.51 12.74 6.91
C LEU A 744 28.17 13.61 7.98
N ALA A 745 27.54 14.70 8.42
CA ALA A 745 28.06 15.46 9.56
C ALA A 745 28.06 14.58 10.83
N ALA A 746 29.14 14.60 11.61
CA ALA A 746 29.17 13.88 12.89
C ALA A 746 28.43 14.63 14.01
N TYR A 747 28.35 15.96 13.89
CA TYR A 747 27.77 16.87 14.88
C TYR A 747 26.86 17.90 14.22
N ALA A 748 25.82 18.34 14.94
CA ALA A 748 25.03 19.52 14.64
C ALA A 748 25.00 20.43 15.86
N ASN A 749 25.50 21.67 15.72
CA ASN A 749 25.59 22.65 16.81
C ASN A 749 26.30 22.10 18.06
N GLY A 750 27.41 21.37 17.87
CA GLY A 750 28.19 20.74 18.94
C GLY A 750 27.57 19.49 19.58
N LYS A 751 26.35 19.08 19.20
CA LYS A 751 25.73 17.81 19.66
C LYS A 751 25.94 16.73 18.62
N LYS A 752 26.34 15.53 19.04
CA LYS A 752 26.51 14.38 18.15
C LYS A 752 25.17 14.03 17.49
N ILE A 753 25.17 13.79 16.18
CA ILE A 753 23.95 13.40 15.47
C ILE A 753 23.72 11.90 15.67
N THR A 754 22.51 11.54 16.10
CA THR A 754 22.03 10.15 16.10
C THR A 754 21.46 9.84 14.73
N TYR A 755 22.10 8.92 14.00
CA TYR A 755 21.56 8.40 12.75
C TYR A 755 20.76 7.12 12.99
N THR A 756 19.66 6.97 12.25
CA THR A 756 18.87 5.73 12.14
C THR A 756 18.40 5.57 10.70
N VAL A 757 17.83 4.41 10.36
CA VAL A 757 17.26 4.14 9.02
C VAL A 757 15.83 3.62 9.12
N THR A 758 15.04 3.88 8.09
CA THR A 758 13.72 3.25 7.85
C THR A 758 13.60 2.82 6.39
N GLU A 759 12.60 2.03 6.07
CA GLU A 759 12.24 1.65 4.71
C GLU A 759 10.81 2.11 4.39
N ASP A 760 10.57 2.59 3.17
CA ASP A 760 9.21 2.84 2.67
C ASP A 760 8.41 1.51 2.64
N ALA A 761 7.12 1.53 2.96
CA ALA A 761 6.33 0.29 3.10
C ALA A 761 6.32 -0.56 1.81
N VAL A 762 6.82 -1.79 1.88
CA VAL A 762 6.86 -2.74 0.76
C VAL A 762 5.61 -3.63 0.79
N ALA A 763 4.79 -3.54 -0.26
CA ALA A 763 3.53 -4.29 -0.36
C ALA A 763 3.75 -5.81 -0.24
N GLY A 764 3.00 -6.46 0.66
CA GLY A 764 3.09 -7.91 0.88
C GLY A 764 4.22 -8.37 1.82
N TYR A 765 5.02 -7.43 2.37
CA TYR A 765 6.12 -7.72 3.29
C TYR A 765 5.95 -7.02 4.64
N THR A 766 6.49 -7.61 5.69
CA THR A 766 6.72 -6.93 6.97
C THR A 766 8.20 -6.59 7.12
N SER A 767 8.52 -5.35 7.47
CA SER A 767 9.89 -4.85 7.60
C SER A 767 10.34 -4.77 9.05
N THR A 768 11.61 -5.05 9.31
CA THR A 768 12.29 -4.83 10.60
C THR A 768 13.67 -4.22 10.37
N VAL A 769 14.11 -3.39 11.31
CA VAL A 769 15.43 -2.73 11.27
C VAL A 769 16.22 -3.13 12.51
N ASP A 770 17.44 -3.65 12.32
CA ASP A 770 18.40 -3.95 13.38
C ASP A 770 19.68 -3.14 13.14
N GLY A 771 19.90 -2.12 13.97
CA GLY A 771 20.91 -1.08 13.76
C GLY A 771 20.68 -0.32 12.45
N TYR A 772 21.43 -0.69 11.41
CA TYR A 772 21.25 -0.20 10.03
C TYR A 772 20.92 -1.31 9.02
N ASN A 773 20.69 -2.55 9.46
CA ASN A 773 20.32 -3.62 8.56
C ASN A 773 18.80 -3.73 8.48
N VAL A 774 18.26 -3.70 7.27
CA VAL A 774 16.82 -3.84 7.02
C VAL A 774 16.54 -5.29 6.64
N THR A 775 15.55 -5.92 7.26
CA THR A 775 15.06 -7.24 6.87
C THR A 775 13.61 -7.14 6.46
N ASN A 776 13.26 -7.66 5.27
CA ASN A 776 11.86 -7.89 4.90
C ASN A 776 11.52 -9.37 5.02
N ASN A 777 10.37 -9.65 5.61
CA ASN A 777 9.83 -10.98 5.79
C ASN A 777 8.53 -11.14 4.98
N HIS A 778 8.44 -12.22 4.23
CA HIS A 778 7.26 -12.65 3.51
C HIS A 778 7.12 -14.17 3.63
N THR A 779 5.89 -14.66 3.71
CA THR A 779 5.60 -16.09 3.82
C THR A 779 4.90 -16.53 2.53
N PRO A 780 5.62 -17.19 1.59
CA PRO A 780 5.04 -17.62 0.33
C PRO A 780 3.87 -18.59 0.50
N ALA A 781 2.94 -18.58 -0.45
CA ALA A 781 1.81 -19.49 -0.46
C ALA A 781 2.25 -20.95 -0.66
N THR A 782 1.68 -21.85 0.14
CA THR A 782 1.84 -23.31 0.00
C THR A 782 0.55 -23.98 -0.48
N VAL A 783 0.68 -25.16 -1.08
CA VAL A 783 -0.41 -26.04 -1.48
C VAL A 783 -0.26 -27.42 -0.84
N LYS A 784 -1.33 -28.20 -0.87
CA LYS A 784 -1.39 -29.60 -0.44
C LYS A 784 -1.81 -30.45 -1.63
N VAL A 785 -1.15 -31.58 -1.84
CA VAL A 785 -1.56 -32.61 -2.80
C VAL A 785 -1.96 -33.85 -2.01
N SER A 786 -3.18 -34.34 -2.21
CA SER A 786 -3.68 -35.54 -1.56
C SER A 786 -4.57 -36.34 -2.50
N GLY A 787 -4.55 -37.66 -2.34
CA GLY A 787 -5.33 -38.58 -3.15
C GLY A 787 -5.51 -39.94 -2.48
N THR A 788 -6.28 -40.79 -3.14
CA THR A 788 -6.61 -42.14 -2.68
C THR A 788 -6.13 -43.20 -3.66
N LYS A 789 -5.84 -44.41 -3.15
CA LYS A 789 -5.55 -45.59 -3.95
C LYS A 789 -6.74 -46.54 -3.94
N THR A 790 -7.27 -46.81 -5.13
CA THR A 790 -8.37 -47.76 -5.36
C THR A 790 -7.82 -49.05 -5.99
N TRP A 791 -8.42 -50.18 -5.60
CA TRP A 791 -8.13 -51.51 -6.15
C TRP A 791 -9.39 -52.09 -6.79
N ASN A 792 -9.32 -52.37 -8.09
CA ASN A 792 -10.38 -52.98 -8.89
C ASN A 792 -9.96 -54.42 -9.26
N ASP A 793 -10.14 -55.33 -8.30
CA ASP A 793 -9.63 -56.71 -8.31
C ASP A 793 -10.55 -57.70 -7.59
N ASN A 794 -11.86 -57.39 -7.57
CA ASN A 794 -12.89 -58.16 -6.86
C ASN A 794 -12.54 -58.44 -5.39
N ASN A 795 -12.05 -57.42 -4.67
CA ASN A 795 -11.62 -57.51 -3.28
C ASN A 795 -10.45 -58.50 -3.08
N ASN A 796 -9.44 -58.43 -3.95
CA ASN A 796 -8.25 -59.28 -3.95
C ASN A 796 -8.56 -60.79 -4.03
N GLN A 797 -9.54 -61.19 -4.86
CA GLN A 797 -9.96 -62.60 -5.01
C GLN A 797 -8.79 -63.54 -5.38
N ASP A 798 -7.81 -63.04 -6.13
CA ASP A 798 -6.67 -63.79 -6.66
C ASP A 798 -5.44 -63.72 -5.74
N GLY A 799 -5.52 -62.99 -4.62
CA GLY A 799 -4.47 -62.93 -3.60
C GLY A 799 -3.20 -62.14 -3.96
N ILE A 800 -3.13 -61.54 -5.15
CA ILE A 800 -1.93 -60.89 -5.70
C ILE A 800 -1.75 -59.40 -5.32
N ARG A 801 -2.70 -58.78 -4.62
CA ARG A 801 -2.58 -57.37 -4.20
C ARG A 801 -1.38 -57.20 -3.25
N PRO A 802 -0.43 -56.29 -3.53
CA PRO A 802 0.68 -56.03 -2.63
C PRO A 802 0.20 -55.37 -1.32
N SER A 803 0.95 -55.58 -0.24
CA SER A 803 0.67 -54.96 1.08
C SER A 803 0.84 -53.43 1.09
N SER A 804 1.52 -52.87 0.09
CA SER A 804 1.77 -51.43 -0.05
C SER A 804 2.20 -51.08 -1.47
N ILE A 805 2.06 -49.81 -1.85
CA ILE A 805 2.57 -49.22 -3.09
C ILE A 805 3.50 -48.04 -2.78
N THR A 806 4.24 -47.57 -3.78
CA THR A 806 4.92 -46.27 -3.73
C THR A 806 4.20 -45.30 -4.65
N VAL A 807 3.81 -44.14 -4.12
CA VAL A 807 3.31 -43.01 -4.90
C VAL A 807 4.41 -41.96 -5.01
N ASN A 808 4.70 -41.52 -6.22
CA ASN A 808 5.68 -40.49 -6.53
C ASN A 808 4.96 -39.17 -6.81
N LEU A 809 5.37 -38.08 -6.15
CA LEU A 809 4.91 -36.72 -6.42
C LEU A 809 5.86 -36.06 -7.42
N LEU A 810 5.31 -35.52 -8.51
CA LEU A 810 6.04 -34.80 -9.53
C LEU A 810 5.68 -33.30 -9.47
N ALA A 811 6.69 -32.44 -9.47
CA ALA A 811 6.56 -31.00 -9.69
C ALA A 811 7.03 -30.67 -11.11
N ASN A 812 6.17 -30.10 -11.95
CA ASN A 812 6.45 -29.78 -13.35
C ASN A 812 7.04 -30.98 -14.14
N GLY A 813 6.60 -32.20 -13.82
CA GLY A 813 7.08 -33.44 -14.46
C GLY A 813 8.40 -34.00 -13.93
N GLN A 814 9.00 -33.42 -12.87
CA GLN A 814 10.17 -33.98 -12.17
C GLN A 814 9.73 -34.54 -10.81
N GLN A 815 10.16 -35.76 -10.46
CA GLN A 815 9.86 -36.35 -9.16
C GLN A 815 10.57 -35.58 -8.04
N VAL A 816 9.80 -35.10 -7.06
CA VAL A 816 10.29 -34.29 -5.92
C VAL A 816 10.07 -34.95 -4.56
N ALA A 817 9.14 -35.89 -4.46
CA ALA A 817 8.92 -36.69 -3.27
C ALA A 817 8.33 -38.06 -3.65
N SER A 818 8.34 -39.00 -2.71
CA SER A 818 7.51 -40.20 -2.79
C SER A 818 7.01 -40.60 -1.41
N LYS A 819 5.93 -41.38 -1.37
CA LYS A 819 5.28 -41.84 -0.15
C LYS A 819 4.82 -43.28 -0.35
N LYS A 820 5.17 -44.14 0.60
CA LYS A 820 4.67 -45.50 0.67
C LYS A 820 3.26 -45.48 1.25
N VAL A 821 2.32 -46.18 0.62
CA VAL A 821 0.89 -46.17 0.96
C VAL A 821 0.39 -47.60 1.08
N SER A 822 -0.39 -47.89 2.11
CA SER A 822 -0.83 -49.23 2.47
C SER A 822 -2.26 -49.26 3.01
N ALA A 823 -2.75 -50.44 3.36
CA ALA A 823 -4.07 -50.62 3.97
C ALA A 823 -4.21 -49.94 5.34
N SER A 824 -3.12 -49.82 6.14
CA SER A 824 -3.18 -49.10 7.44
C SER A 824 -3.32 -47.59 7.29
N ASP A 825 -2.96 -47.05 6.13
CA ASP A 825 -3.16 -45.63 5.77
C ASP A 825 -4.58 -45.39 5.19
N ASN A 826 -5.48 -46.38 5.29
CA ASN A 826 -6.75 -46.47 4.57
C ASN A 826 -6.61 -46.28 3.04
N TRP A 827 -5.43 -46.62 2.50
CA TRP A 827 -5.04 -46.34 1.11
C TRP A 827 -5.08 -44.84 0.71
N GLN A 828 -4.96 -43.93 1.67
CA GLN A 828 -4.93 -42.48 1.43
C GLN A 828 -3.51 -41.91 1.61
N TYR A 829 -3.22 -40.81 0.92
CA TYR A 829 -1.95 -40.12 1.09
C TYR A 829 -2.06 -38.62 0.88
N SER A 830 -1.13 -37.90 1.53
CA SER A 830 -0.92 -36.47 1.37
C SER A 830 0.57 -36.13 1.29
N PHE A 831 0.85 -35.07 0.55
CA PHE A 831 2.07 -34.29 0.52
C PHE A 831 1.69 -32.85 0.87
N ASP A 832 2.13 -32.40 2.03
CA ASP A 832 1.75 -31.12 2.65
C ASP A 832 2.88 -30.09 2.52
N ASN A 833 2.57 -28.80 2.69
CA ASN A 833 3.53 -27.69 2.63
C ASN A 833 4.34 -27.59 1.32
N LEU A 834 3.72 -27.94 0.19
CA LEU A 834 4.33 -27.85 -1.13
C LEU A 834 4.34 -26.39 -1.61
N ALA A 835 5.37 -25.95 -2.33
CA ALA A 835 5.44 -24.58 -2.83
C ALA A 835 4.34 -24.33 -3.90
N ALA A 836 3.56 -23.25 -3.78
CA ALA A 836 2.58 -22.92 -4.82
C ALA A 836 3.24 -22.42 -6.12
N TYR A 837 4.42 -21.81 -6.00
CA TYR A 837 5.19 -21.19 -7.08
C TYR A 837 6.66 -21.60 -7.04
N ALA A 838 7.31 -21.59 -8.20
CA ALA A 838 8.76 -21.62 -8.35
C ALA A 838 9.17 -20.56 -9.37
N ASN A 839 10.10 -19.68 -8.99
CA ASN A 839 10.56 -18.56 -9.83
C ASN A 839 9.37 -17.71 -10.35
N GLY A 840 8.40 -17.40 -9.49
CA GLY A 840 7.19 -16.64 -9.83
C GLY A 840 6.17 -17.35 -10.73
N LYS A 841 6.39 -18.61 -11.11
CA LYS A 841 5.46 -19.41 -11.93
C LYS A 841 4.78 -20.48 -11.08
N LYS A 842 3.47 -20.63 -11.23
CA LYS A 842 2.68 -21.65 -10.50
C LYS A 842 3.22 -23.05 -10.81
N ILE A 843 3.46 -23.86 -9.78
CA ILE A 843 3.92 -25.25 -9.95
C ILE A 843 2.72 -26.13 -10.31
N THR A 844 2.87 -26.93 -11.36
CA THR A 844 1.92 -28.00 -11.68
C THR A 844 2.38 -29.27 -10.98
N TYR A 845 1.62 -29.72 -9.99
CA TYR A 845 1.84 -31.02 -9.35
C TYR A 845 1.05 -32.12 -10.05
N THR A 846 1.67 -33.30 -10.18
CA THR A 846 1.04 -34.55 -10.61
C THR A 846 1.56 -35.72 -9.77
N VAL A 847 0.94 -36.88 -9.87
CA VAL A 847 1.35 -38.10 -9.17
C VAL A 847 1.51 -39.27 -10.13
N THR A 848 2.41 -40.20 -9.81
CA THR A 848 2.54 -41.50 -10.48
C THR A 848 2.71 -42.60 -9.45
N GLU A 849 2.58 -43.86 -9.89
CA GLU A 849 2.81 -45.05 -9.07
C GLU A 849 3.96 -45.86 -9.65
N ASP A 850 4.74 -46.51 -8.78
CA ASP A 850 5.66 -47.57 -9.22
C ASP A 850 4.85 -48.75 -9.82
N ALA A 851 5.39 -49.40 -10.86
CA ALA A 851 4.65 -50.44 -11.59
C ALA A 851 4.32 -51.65 -10.68
N VAL A 852 3.03 -51.91 -10.47
CA VAL A 852 2.54 -53.07 -9.70
C VAL A 852 2.34 -54.27 -10.63
N ALA A 853 3.09 -55.35 -10.38
CA ALA A 853 3.03 -56.57 -11.17
C ALA A 853 1.62 -57.17 -11.20
N GLY A 854 1.13 -57.51 -12.41
CA GLY A 854 -0.21 -58.08 -12.61
C GLY A 854 -1.34 -57.06 -12.72
N TYR A 855 -1.09 -55.77 -12.52
CA TYR A 855 -2.10 -54.71 -12.54
C TYR A 855 -1.83 -53.66 -13.63
N THR A 856 -2.89 -53.06 -14.14
CA THR A 856 -2.82 -51.83 -14.95
C THR A 856 -3.18 -50.64 -14.06
N SER A 857 -2.29 -49.67 -13.93
CA SER A 857 -2.49 -48.46 -13.12
C SER A 857 -3.02 -47.30 -13.97
N THR A 858 -3.96 -46.55 -13.42
CA THR A 858 -4.49 -45.30 -13.98
C THR A 858 -4.48 -44.20 -12.92
N VAL A 859 -4.26 -42.96 -13.33
CA VAL A 859 -4.28 -41.77 -12.46
C VAL A 859 -5.35 -40.81 -12.94
N ASP A 860 -6.24 -40.38 -12.04
CA ASP A 860 -7.28 -39.38 -12.28
C ASP A 860 -7.18 -38.28 -11.23
N GLY A 861 -6.79 -37.07 -11.66
CA GLY A 861 -6.33 -36.00 -10.78
C GLY A 861 -5.13 -36.45 -9.93
N TYR A 862 -5.40 -36.74 -8.66
CA TYR A 862 -4.42 -37.33 -7.72
C TYR A 862 -4.85 -38.72 -7.20
N ASN A 863 -5.96 -39.27 -7.67
CA ASN A 863 -6.40 -40.61 -7.27
C ASN A 863 -5.80 -41.64 -8.22
N ILE A 864 -5.38 -42.79 -7.68
CA ILE A 864 -4.74 -43.86 -8.45
C ILE A 864 -5.62 -45.09 -8.39
N THR A 865 -5.88 -45.75 -9.51
CA THR A 865 -6.66 -47.00 -9.56
C THR A 865 -5.85 -48.11 -10.20
N ASN A 866 -5.67 -49.23 -9.51
CA ASN A 866 -5.11 -50.45 -10.09
C ASN A 866 -6.23 -51.42 -10.46
N THR A 867 -6.28 -51.84 -11.73
CA THR A 867 -7.21 -52.86 -12.22
C THR A 867 -6.50 -54.16 -12.52
N HIS A 868 -7.04 -55.28 -12.03
CA HIS A 868 -6.64 -56.63 -12.41
C HIS A 868 -7.81 -57.34 -13.09
N ASN A 869 -7.56 -57.92 -14.27
CA ASN A 869 -8.52 -58.73 -15.00
C ASN A 869 -8.04 -60.19 -15.00
N PRO A 870 -8.71 -61.11 -14.28
CA PRO A 870 -8.31 -62.51 -14.21
C PRO A 870 -8.50 -63.21 -15.56
N THR A 871 -7.50 -64.00 -15.98
CA THR A 871 -7.64 -64.89 -17.14
C THR A 871 -8.31 -66.20 -16.71
N THR A 872 -9.43 -66.54 -17.36
CA THR A 872 -10.24 -67.71 -16.99
C THR A 872 -9.49 -69.04 -17.24
N PRO A 873 -9.43 -69.95 -16.25
CA PRO A 873 -8.89 -71.30 -16.47
C PRO A 873 -9.73 -72.09 -17.48
N LYS A 874 -9.06 -72.84 -18.38
CA LYS A 874 -9.76 -73.79 -19.27
C LYS A 874 -10.44 -74.89 -18.45
N LYS A 875 -11.72 -75.14 -18.74
CA LYS A 875 -12.57 -76.12 -18.04
C LYS A 875 -12.01 -77.56 -18.16
N PRO A 876 -11.90 -78.33 -17.05
CA PRO A 876 -11.53 -79.75 -17.10
C PRO A 876 -12.62 -80.63 -17.75
N GLN A 877 -12.21 -81.69 -18.46
CA GLN A 877 -13.13 -82.76 -18.89
C GLN A 877 -13.40 -83.75 -17.76
N VAL A 878 -14.63 -84.28 -17.70
CA VAL A 878 -15.08 -85.23 -16.67
C VAL A 878 -14.72 -86.67 -17.08
N PRO A 879 -14.17 -87.52 -16.18
CA PRO A 879 -13.92 -88.93 -16.46
C PRO A 879 -15.19 -89.79 -16.38
N ASN A 880 -15.28 -90.83 -17.22
CA ASN A 880 -16.28 -91.89 -17.10
C ASN A 880 -15.75 -93.14 -16.37
N ASN A 881 -16.68 -93.96 -15.89
CA ASN A 881 -16.50 -95.08 -14.94
C ASN A 881 -15.60 -96.25 -15.45
N PRO A 882 -15.11 -97.15 -14.57
CA PRO A 882 -14.01 -98.07 -14.88
C PRO A 882 -14.44 -99.46 -15.37
N THR A 883 -13.55 -100.13 -16.12
CA THR A 883 -13.53 -101.59 -16.30
C THR A 883 -12.10 -102.16 -16.26
N THR A 884 -12.03 -103.44 -15.88
CA THR A 884 -10.88 -104.26 -15.42
C THR A 884 -9.70 -104.48 -16.40
N PRO A 885 -8.53 -104.98 -15.89
CA PRO A 885 -7.22 -104.80 -16.53
C PRO A 885 -6.71 -105.96 -17.40
N LYS A 886 -5.66 -105.71 -18.19
CA LYS A 886 -4.81 -106.76 -18.77
C LYS A 886 -3.31 -106.39 -18.81
N LYS A 887 -2.48 -107.41 -18.58
CA LYS A 887 -1.02 -107.54 -18.42
C LYS A 887 -0.05 -106.50 -19.04
N PRO A 888 1.17 -106.35 -18.47
CA PRO A 888 2.21 -105.43 -18.94
C PRO A 888 3.17 -106.04 -19.98
N GLN A 889 3.91 -105.18 -20.68
CA GLN A 889 5.18 -105.54 -21.32
C GLN A 889 6.31 -104.56 -20.95
N VAL A 890 7.53 -105.07 -21.09
CA VAL A 890 8.80 -104.62 -20.49
C VAL A 890 9.51 -103.63 -21.43
N PRO A 891 10.30 -102.65 -20.94
CA PRO A 891 10.84 -101.56 -21.75
C PRO A 891 12.04 -102.00 -22.60
N ASN A 892 12.45 -101.16 -23.56
CA ASN A 892 13.85 -101.18 -23.98
C ASN A 892 14.42 -99.81 -24.37
N ASN A 893 15.74 -99.72 -24.23
CA ASN A 893 16.58 -98.53 -24.19
C ASN A 893 17.03 -98.09 -25.61
N GLY A 894 17.33 -96.81 -25.86
CA GLY A 894 17.68 -96.36 -27.22
C GLY A 894 18.13 -94.91 -27.41
N ASN A 895 19.39 -94.62 -27.08
CA ASN A 895 20.19 -93.44 -27.48
C ASN A 895 19.91 -92.86 -28.89
N LYS A 896 19.88 -91.51 -29.06
CA LYS A 896 21.02 -90.65 -29.53
C LYS A 896 20.60 -89.26 -30.10
N VAL A 897 21.21 -88.20 -29.57
CA VAL A 897 21.90 -87.06 -30.23
C VAL A 897 21.31 -86.37 -31.50
N VAL A 898 20.87 -85.09 -31.33
CA VAL A 898 21.21 -83.78 -32.00
C VAL A 898 21.72 -83.74 -33.50
N PRO A 899 21.70 -82.57 -34.22
CA PRO A 899 20.62 -81.79 -34.87
C PRO A 899 20.79 -81.63 -36.43
N LYS A 900 19.84 -80.97 -37.14
CA LYS A 900 20.08 -79.88 -38.14
C LYS A 900 18.85 -79.36 -38.94
N ASP A 901 18.63 -78.04 -38.86
CA ASP A 901 18.45 -76.97 -39.88
C ASP A 901 17.88 -77.15 -41.32
N PHE A 902 17.44 -75.97 -41.84
CA PHE A 902 17.14 -75.53 -43.23
C PHE A 902 15.74 -75.87 -43.79
N THR A 903 15.04 -74.99 -44.54
CA THR A 903 15.32 -73.70 -45.24
C THR A 903 14.15 -72.69 -45.02
N GLN A 904 14.03 -71.49 -45.62
CA GLN A 904 14.86 -70.29 -45.92
C GLN A 904 14.11 -69.45 -47.00
N GLY A 905 13.94 -68.13 -46.79
CA GLY A 905 13.56 -67.14 -47.84
C GLY A 905 12.24 -66.39 -47.58
N LYS A 906 12.08 -65.09 -47.87
CA LYS A 906 13.00 -64.09 -48.48
C LYS A 906 12.84 -62.67 -47.87
N THR A 907 13.93 -61.93 -48.02
CA THR A 907 14.27 -60.51 -47.76
C THR A 907 13.68 -59.51 -48.78
N TYR A 908 13.88 -58.16 -48.83
CA TYR A 908 14.69 -57.10 -48.16
C TYR A 908 13.89 -55.76 -48.23
N ASP A 909 14.20 -54.63 -47.56
CA ASP A 909 15.32 -53.70 -47.88
C ASP A 909 15.64 -52.68 -46.74
N LYS A 910 16.81 -52.00 -46.79
CA LYS A 910 17.44 -51.34 -45.63
C LYS A 910 18.47 -50.24 -45.97
N THR A 911 18.43 -49.09 -45.28
CA THR A 911 19.53 -48.11 -45.05
C THR A 911 19.10 -47.16 -43.89
N SER A 912 19.94 -46.55 -43.02
CA SER A 912 21.40 -46.46 -42.91
C SER A 912 21.89 -46.15 -41.46
N ARG A 913 23.04 -46.75 -41.08
CA ARG A 913 24.14 -46.29 -40.18
C ARG A 913 23.90 -45.85 -38.71
N LEU A 914 24.65 -46.54 -37.81
CA LEU A 914 25.24 -46.03 -36.55
C LEU A 914 26.68 -45.50 -36.82
N PRO A 915 27.36 -44.94 -35.79
CA PRO A 915 28.74 -45.36 -35.52
C PRO A 915 29.05 -45.69 -34.03
N GLN A 916 30.15 -46.44 -33.84
CA GLN A 916 30.79 -46.75 -32.55
C GLN A 916 31.72 -45.61 -32.08
N THR A 917 32.24 -45.71 -30.84
CA THR A 917 33.68 -45.59 -30.54
C THR A 917 34.04 -46.21 -29.18
N GLY A 918 35.32 -46.61 -29.03
CA GLY A 918 35.97 -46.94 -27.75
C GLY A 918 37.49 -46.67 -27.84
N ASP A 919 38.12 -46.40 -26.68
CA ASP A 919 39.56 -46.32 -26.32
C ASP A 919 40.55 -45.55 -27.25
N ARG A 920 41.40 -44.62 -26.77
CA ARG A 920 42.51 -44.84 -25.82
C ARG A 920 43.16 -43.55 -25.25
N SER A 921 43.48 -43.58 -23.95
CA SER A 921 44.66 -43.02 -23.21
C SER A 921 45.34 -41.66 -23.55
N SER A 922 45.43 -40.78 -22.54
CA SER A 922 46.66 -40.07 -22.10
C SER A 922 46.48 -39.52 -20.65
N ILE A 923 47.53 -38.99 -19.99
CA ILE A 923 47.75 -38.99 -18.52
C ILE A 923 47.89 -37.58 -17.88
N GLY A 924 47.37 -37.43 -16.65
CA GLY A 924 47.70 -36.37 -15.66
C GLY A 924 46.83 -35.10 -15.76
N MET A 925 46.34 -34.45 -14.68
CA MET A 925 46.50 -34.57 -13.21
C MET A 925 45.22 -33.95 -12.54
N MET A 926 44.85 -34.05 -11.25
CA MET A 926 45.45 -34.65 -10.03
C MET A 926 44.35 -34.97 -8.96
N PHE A 927 44.69 -34.94 -7.67
CA PHE A 927 43.87 -35.13 -6.44
C PHE A 927 42.55 -34.32 -6.40
N VAL A 928 41.36 -34.88 -6.08
CA VAL A 928 40.92 -35.69 -4.92
C VAL A 928 41.02 -34.92 -3.59
N GLY A 929 39.87 -34.46 -3.10
CA GLY A 929 39.73 -33.92 -1.73
C GLY A 929 39.38 -35.03 -0.72
N ILE A 930 39.91 -34.92 0.50
CA ILE A 930 39.64 -35.83 1.63
C ILE A 930 39.56 -35.03 2.95
N VAL A 931 38.37 -35.13 3.57
CA VAL A 931 38.10 -35.25 5.04
C VAL A 931 38.46 -34.11 6.01
N MET A 932 37.67 -34.07 7.09
CA MET A 932 37.73 -33.13 8.21
C MET A 932 38.92 -33.34 9.19
N LEU A 933 39.06 -32.32 10.04
CA LEU A 933 39.40 -32.37 11.48
C LEU A 933 40.89 -32.25 11.91
N LEU A 934 41.07 -31.28 12.82
CA LEU A 934 42.12 -31.10 13.84
C LEU A 934 43.45 -30.40 13.49
N LEU A 935 43.99 -29.78 14.56
CA LEU A 935 45.24 -29.03 14.73
C LEU A 935 45.22 -27.61 14.12
N SER A 936 45.16 -26.49 14.85
CA SER A 936 45.75 -26.01 16.13
C SER A 936 47.13 -25.34 15.99
N LEU A 937 47.23 -24.12 16.55
CA LEU A 937 48.40 -23.21 16.60
C LEU A 937 48.88 -22.70 15.21
N GLY A 938 49.25 -21.43 15.04
CA GLY A 938 49.15 -20.29 15.95
C GLY A 938 50.24 -19.26 15.68
N LEU A 939 49.98 -17.97 15.93
CA LEU A 939 51.06 -17.03 16.22
C LEU A 939 50.56 -15.89 17.11
N VAL A 940 51.19 -15.80 18.27
CA VAL A 940 51.01 -14.78 19.31
C VAL A 940 52.00 -13.66 19.04
N VAL A 941 51.56 -12.40 19.11
CA VAL A 941 52.42 -11.31 19.59
C VAL A 941 51.69 -10.54 20.68
N ILE A 942 52.33 -10.53 21.84
CA ILE A 942 51.95 -9.88 23.08
C ILE A 942 52.09 -8.36 22.96
N ASN A 943 51.15 -7.59 23.49
CA ASN A 943 51.51 -6.55 24.46
C ASN A 943 50.35 -6.10 25.38
N ARG A 944 50.58 -6.24 26.69
CA ARG A 944 49.86 -5.57 27.78
C ARG A 944 50.92 -5.02 28.74
N PHE A 945 50.87 -3.74 29.02
CA PHE A 945 51.38 -3.07 30.23
C PHE A 945 50.59 -1.75 30.33
N THR A 946 49.75 -1.56 31.37
CA THR A 946 49.95 -0.62 32.51
C THR A 946 50.19 0.84 32.10
N ILE A 947 49.53 1.85 32.68
CA ILE A 947 48.84 1.97 33.98
C ILE A 947 47.42 2.52 33.76
#